data_AF-A0A8T1ZES9-F1
#
_entry.id   AF-A0A8T1ZES9-F1
#
_cell.length_a   1.000
_cell.length_b   1.000
_cell.length_c   1.000
_cell.angle_alpha   90.00
_cell.angle_beta   90.00
_cell.angle_gamma   90.00
#
_symmetry.space_group_name_H-M   'P 1'
#
loop_
_entity.id
_entity.type
_entity.pdbx_description
1 polymer ?
#
loop_
_entity_poly.entity_id
_entity_poly.type
_entity_poly.pdbx_seq_one_letter_code
_entity_poly.pdbx_strand_id
1 'polypeptide(L)'
;MTLSHSSAADSTNNSNRSYSAVAGTDHKRKRDDYDPSSSPDYVGVVDLLQKMKKQEIDADHMAASAQQTLISWRSGENSGFNRSLSSSGECSSSNRPESTRLQIFVRMMSGGKTIVIHADKNDTVEKLHERIEWKTKIPVSEQRVIYKGKQLQYEHSLAYYSIEQDASLQLVGRMQSTEHPVAWQTIDDIMYTISRMYKGENLQSNINEKIVTFFAMIPVENDESIAKYLKIFSNSSVPAALVMLYASSLERNKSCAKSSVKLFLSSCVALPKNQQNYCLPIVLEFCKILRKVCPDQKLYVTCRNTLGSMLETFDNPRVFNDGYSTFGVEIFPFFTELTGLLVNELVQNSGPSFCDFHKFSSFWQQLRKAIEFKDADSIPNLLPRRNTPLEAEIRHLHQLFGSLLTTMDLCMCRVESDKEAGNSETRSSSWSQYLSILKIINSMSNIYQGAKGQLTVMLNKNKASFCFLLVKFAKRGDDHQWVFEYKEATNFEARRHLAMLLFPDVKEDFEEMHEMLIDRSNLLSESFEYIVGASPEALHGGLFMEFKNEEATGPGVLREWFYLVCQEIFNPKNTLFLRSADDFRRFSPNPASKVDPLHPDFFEFTGRVIALALMHKVQVGVLFDRVFFLQLAGLKISLEDIKDTDRIMYNSCKQILEMDPVFFDSNAGLGLTFVLETEELGKRDTIELCPGGKFKAVNSENRKQYVDLLIERRFATPIFEQVKQFSRGFTDMLSDSVQPRSFFKRLCLEDLDGMLRGGENPISIDDWKAHTEYNGFKETDRQIDWFWKILKKMTEEEQRSILFFWTSNKFVPVEGFRGLSSKLYIYRLYEANDRLPLSHTCFYRLCIPRYPTMTLMEQRLRLIAQDHVSSSFGKW
;
A
#
# COMPACT_ATOMS: atom_id res chain seq x y z
N MET A 1 -48.15 14.99 13.24
CA MET A 1 -48.77 16.30 12.91
C MET A 1 -48.31 16.72 11.52
N THR A 2 -49.13 17.43 10.75
CA THR A 2 -48.82 17.94 9.40
C THR A 2 -48.47 19.43 9.42
N LEU A 3 -47.54 19.88 8.57
CA LEU A 3 -47.63 21.16 7.86
C LEU A 3 -46.57 21.26 6.74
N SER A 4 -46.76 22.18 5.78
CA SER A 4 -46.06 22.16 4.48
C SER A 4 -46.19 23.49 3.71
N HIS A 5 -45.08 23.98 3.12
CA HIS A 5 -45.00 25.01 2.05
C HIS A 5 -43.65 24.82 1.29
N SER A 6 -43.41 25.05 -0.02
CA SER A 6 -44.04 25.81 -1.14
C SER A 6 -43.66 27.30 -1.24
N SER A 7 -43.24 27.89 -2.38
CA SER A 7 -42.90 27.37 -3.74
C SER A 7 -42.43 28.52 -4.67
N ALA A 8 -41.93 28.21 -5.87
CA ALA A 8 -41.78 29.11 -7.06
C ALA A 8 -40.66 30.19 -7.00
N ALA A 9 -40.18 30.78 -8.12
CA ALA A 9 -40.07 30.37 -9.55
C ALA A 9 -39.12 31.33 -10.32
N ASP A 10 -38.91 31.08 -11.63
CA ASP A 10 -37.99 31.78 -12.53
C ASP A 10 -38.20 33.30 -12.75
N SER A 11 -37.12 33.98 -13.18
CA SER A 11 -37.23 34.98 -14.26
C SER A 11 -35.92 35.13 -15.04
N THR A 12 -36.00 35.17 -16.37
CA THR A 12 -34.89 35.43 -17.29
C THR A 12 -34.79 36.92 -17.65
N ASN A 13 -33.63 37.40 -18.10
CA ASN A 13 -33.63 38.46 -19.12
C ASN A 13 -32.37 38.55 -19.99
N ASN A 14 -32.54 39.12 -21.18
CA ASN A 14 -31.54 39.31 -22.23
C ASN A 14 -31.17 40.80 -22.37
N SER A 15 -29.93 41.12 -22.78
CA SER A 15 -29.66 42.37 -23.49
C SER A 15 -28.40 42.31 -24.38
N ASN A 16 -28.60 42.26 -25.70
CA ASN A 16 -27.56 42.56 -26.68
C ASN A 16 -27.26 44.07 -26.71
N ARG A 17 -26.01 44.45 -27.02
CA ARG A 17 -25.68 45.64 -27.84
C ARG A 17 -24.26 45.55 -28.41
N SER A 18 -23.97 46.38 -29.40
CA SER A 18 -23.03 46.04 -30.48
C SER A 18 -22.41 47.26 -31.16
N TYR A 19 -21.24 47.05 -31.78
CA TYR A 19 -20.55 47.89 -32.79
C TYR A 19 -20.10 49.32 -32.40
N SER A 20 -18.78 49.54 -32.49
CA SER A 20 -18.22 50.60 -33.36
C SER A 20 -16.73 50.32 -33.63
N ALA A 21 -16.24 50.61 -34.83
CA ALA A 21 -14.82 50.59 -35.20
C ALA A 21 -14.40 51.99 -35.69
N VAL A 22 -13.09 52.28 -35.79
CA VAL A 22 -12.49 53.23 -36.76
C VAL A 22 -10.94 53.12 -36.76
N ALA A 23 -10.34 53.45 -37.91
CA ALA A 23 -8.93 53.64 -38.31
C ALA A 23 -7.75 53.54 -37.29
N GLY A 24 -6.51 53.21 -37.69
CA GLY A 24 -5.97 52.87 -39.02
C GLY A 24 -4.95 53.89 -39.58
N THR A 25 -3.72 53.43 -39.88
CA THR A 25 -2.68 54.17 -40.63
C THR A 25 -1.84 53.23 -41.49
N ASP A 26 -1.40 53.72 -42.65
CA ASP A 26 -0.73 53.00 -43.73
C ASP A 26 0.74 53.43 -43.80
N HIS A 27 1.69 52.56 -44.19
CA HIS A 27 2.92 52.96 -44.89
C HIS A 27 3.60 51.77 -45.63
N LYS A 28 4.35 52.11 -46.69
CA LYS A 28 4.71 51.20 -47.81
C LYS A 28 6.22 51.07 -48.03
N ARG A 29 6.57 50.08 -48.88
CA ARG A 29 7.88 49.78 -49.53
C ARG A 29 8.75 48.79 -48.72
N LYS A 30 9.53 47.89 -49.34
CA LYS A 30 9.82 47.65 -50.79
C LYS A 30 10.07 46.14 -51.07
N ARG A 31 10.31 45.78 -52.33
CA ARG A 31 10.67 44.43 -52.83
C ARG A 31 12.20 44.23 -52.90
N ASP A 32 12.58 43.04 -53.41
CA ASP A 32 13.86 42.62 -54.04
C ASP A 32 14.66 41.63 -53.15
N ASP A 33 15.22 40.49 -53.61
CA ASP A 33 14.80 39.44 -54.59
C ASP A 33 15.82 38.26 -54.49
N TYR A 34 15.37 36.98 -54.51
CA TYR A 34 16.20 35.72 -54.53
C TYR A 34 17.18 35.48 -53.34
N ASP A 35 17.64 34.28 -52.97
CA ASP A 35 17.46 32.87 -53.40
C ASP A 35 17.53 31.92 -52.16
N PRO A 36 16.74 30.82 -52.04
CA PRO A 36 16.76 29.97 -50.84
C PRO A 36 17.50 28.63 -51.00
N SER A 37 18.47 28.35 -50.12
CA SER A 37 19.10 27.01 -50.02
C SER A 37 19.36 26.55 -48.57
N SER A 38 19.34 25.23 -48.38
CA SER A 38 19.60 24.50 -47.12
C SER A 38 18.70 24.79 -45.89
N SER A 39 17.61 24.04 -45.76
CA SER A 39 16.98 23.70 -44.46
C SER A 39 17.15 22.20 -44.21
N PRO A 40 17.80 21.75 -43.12
CA PRO A 40 18.10 20.34 -42.89
C PRO A 40 17.17 19.68 -41.84
N ASP A 41 15.85 19.66 -42.07
CA ASP A 41 14.88 19.08 -41.11
C ASP A 41 13.80 18.17 -41.74
N TYR A 42 14.07 17.58 -42.91
CA TYR A 42 13.11 16.72 -43.63
C TYR A 42 13.36 15.20 -43.51
N VAL A 43 14.41 14.78 -42.80
CA VAL A 43 14.87 13.38 -42.80
C VAL A 43 13.99 12.47 -41.93
N GLY A 44 13.56 12.93 -40.75
CA GLY A 44 12.80 12.10 -39.80
C GLY A 44 11.39 11.69 -40.27
N VAL A 45 10.77 12.48 -41.15
CA VAL A 45 9.42 12.20 -41.69
C VAL A 45 9.46 11.06 -42.72
N VAL A 46 10.58 10.91 -43.45
CA VAL A 46 10.72 9.89 -44.50
C VAL A 46 10.85 8.48 -43.91
N ASP A 47 11.61 8.29 -42.83
CA ASP A 47 11.74 6.98 -42.18
C ASP A 47 10.41 6.49 -41.55
N LEU A 48 9.57 7.41 -41.05
CA LEU A 48 8.21 7.09 -40.60
C LEU A 48 7.28 6.70 -41.75
N LEU A 49 7.36 7.38 -42.90
CA LEU A 49 6.63 6.99 -44.11
C LEU A 49 7.16 5.68 -44.73
N GLN A 50 8.44 5.37 -44.58
CA GLN A 50 8.99 4.05 -44.93
C GLN A 50 8.47 2.97 -43.97
N LYS A 51 8.34 3.25 -42.67
CA LYS A 51 7.66 2.35 -41.70
C LYS A 51 6.19 2.10 -42.06
N MET A 52 5.48 3.06 -42.63
CA MET A 52 4.13 2.86 -43.21
C MET A 52 4.09 2.01 -44.50
N LYS A 53 5.25 1.51 -44.99
CA LYS A 53 5.36 0.44 -46.00
C LYS A 53 6.04 -0.84 -45.46
N LYS A 54 6.34 -0.90 -44.16
CA LYS A 54 7.31 -1.86 -43.60
C LYS A 54 6.68 -3.09 -42.96
N GLN A 55 5.85 -3.78 -43.74
CA GLN A 55 5.61 -5.22 -43.56
C GLN A 55 6.05 -6.07 -44.77
N GLU A 56 6.56 -5.47 -45.86
CA GLU A 56 7.13 -6.22 -47.01
C GLU A 56 8.60 -5.88 -47.36
N ILE A 57 9.26 -4.92 -46.70
CA ILE A 57 10.64 -4.51 -47.04
C ILE A 57 11.49 -4.21 -45.79
N ASP A 58 12.21 -5.22 -45.30
CA ASP A 58 13.65 -5.12 -45.00
C ASP A 58 14.23 -6.49 -44.60
N ALA A 59 15.14 -7.03 -45.42
CA ALA A 59 15.95 -8.21 -45.10
C ALA A 59 17.38 -8.16 -45.67
N ASP A 60 17.71 -7.17 -46.52
CA ASP A 60 18.90 -7.21 -47.37
C ASP A 60 20.11 -6.39 -46.86
N HIS A 61 19.99 -5.64 -45.76
CA HIS A 61 21.06 -4.74 -45.26
C HIS A 61 21.72 -5.11 -43.92
N MET A 62 21.38 -6.25 -43.30
CA MET A 62 22.00 -6.71 -42.04
C MET A 62 22.87 -7.98 -42.14
N ALA A 63 23.09 -8.51 -43.35
CA ALA A 63 24.00 -9.66 -43.56
C ALA A 63 25.47 -9.25 -43.80
N ALA A 64 25.73 -8.06 -44.33
CA ALA A 64 27.05 -7.67 -44.85
C ALA A 64 28.05 -7.15 -43.80
N SER A 65 27.61 -6.79 -42.59
CA SER A 65 28.46 -6.18 -41.55
C SER A 65 28.98 -7.17 -40.49
N ALA A 66 28.60 -8.45 -40.56
CA ALA A 66 28.80 -9.43 -39.47
C ALA A 66 29.91 -10.47 -39.74
N GLN A 67 30.80 -10.25 -40.72
CA GLN A 67 31.86 -11.19 -41.09
C GLN A 67 33.30 -10.63 -41.02
N GLN A 68 33.51 -9.43 -40.45
CA GLN A 68 34.86 -8.81 -40.35
C GLN A 68 35.25 -8.36 -38.93
N THR A 69 34.82 -9.05 -37.87
CA THR A 69 35.32 -8.76 -36.49
C THR A 69 35.33 -9.97 -35.54
N LEU A 70 35.81 -11.14 -36.00
CA LEU A 70 35.96 -12.31 -35.10
C LEU A 70 37.17 -13.22 -35.43
N ILE A 71 38.32 -12.62 -35.77
CA ILE A 71 39.63 -13.27 -35.73
C ILE A 71 40.57 -12.41 -34.88
N SER A 72 40.44 -12.48 -33.56
CA SER A 72 41.38 -11.84 -32.62
C SER A 72 41.21 -12.35 -31.17
N TRP A 73 42.18 -13.15 -30.68
CA TRP A 73 42.55 -13.32 -29.25
C TRP A 73 41.48 -13.96 -28.32
N ARG A 74 41.75 -14.93 -27.41
CA ARG A 74 42.93 -15.72 -26.95
C ARG A 74 42.42 -17.13 -26.61
N SER A 75 43.11 -18.25 -26.83
CA SER A 75 44.42 -18.73 -26.31
C SER A 75 44.39 -19.26 -24.86
N GLY A 76 44.52 -20.58 -24.70
CA GLY A 76 44.74 -21.32 -23.44
C GLY A 76 43.73 -22.47 -23.21
N GLU A 77 44.12 -23.71 -22.83
CA GLU A 77 45.45 -24.33 -22.70
C GLU A 77 45.44 -25.85 -23.00
N ASN A 78 46.49 -26.31 -23.69
CA ASN A 78 47.22 -27.60 -23.66
C ASN A 78 46.57 -29.01 -23.58
N SER A 79 47.36 -29.93 -24.18
CA SER A 79 47.36 -31.41 -24.10
C SER A 79 46.27 -32.19 -24.89
N GLY A 80 46.59 -33.28 -25.60
CA GLY A 80 47.91 -33.83 -25.91
C GLY A 80 47.89 -35.09 -26.79
N PHE A 81 49.05 -35.44 -27.37
CA PHE A 81 49.38 -36.67 -28.14
C PHE A 81 48.76 -36.89 -29.55
N ASN A 82 49.61 -36.73 -30.60
CA ASN A 82 50.24 -37.84 -31.37
C ASN A 82 49.44 -39.16 -31.51
N ARG A 83 49.35 -39.87 -32.66
CA ARG A 83 50.11 -39.98 -33.94
C ARG A 83 49.29 -40.89 -34.91
N SER A 84 49.58 -41.15 -36.20
CA SER A 84 50.21 -40.42 -37.34
C SER A 84 50.37 -41.38 -38.55
N LEU A 85 50.27 -40.89 -39.80
CA LEU A 85 50.54 -41.62 -41.07
C LEU A 85 49.56 -42.79 -41.38
N SER A 86 49.37 -43.33 -42.60
CA SER A 86 49.86 -43.10 -44.01
C SER A 86 48.97 -43.94 -44.97
N SER A 87 48.83 -43.70 -46.29
CA SER A 87 49.18 -42.60 -47.22
C SER A 87 48.54 -42.85 -48.63
N SER A 88 48.73 -41.91 -49.57
CA SER A 88 48.82 -42.10 -51.04
C SER A 88 47.67 -42.77 -51.84
N GLY A 89 47.11 -42.03 -52.80
CA GLY A 89 46.31 -42.55 -53.93
C GLY A 89 45.79 -41.42 -54.83
N GLU A 90 46.23 -41.35 -56.09
CA GLU A 90 45.91 -40.25 -57.02
C GLU A 90 44.77 -40.53 -58.00
N CYS A 91 44.33 -39.46 -58.68
CA CYS A 91 43.14 -39.32 -59.52
C CYS A 91 42.86 -40.43 -60.55
N SER A 92 41.58 -40.73 -60.72
CA SER A 92 40.98 -41.05 -62.03
C SER A 92 39.59 -40.39 -62.15
N SER A 93 38.91 -40.50 -63.30
CA SER A 93 38.09 -39.40 -63.84
C SER A 93 36.60 -39.71 -64.08
N SER A 94 35.88 -38.69 -64.55
CA SER A 94 34.54 -38.71 -65.18
C SER A 94 33.32 -39.08 -64.32
N ASN A 95 32.58 -38.06 -63.89
CA ASN A 95 31.27 -37.74 -64.48
C ASN A 95 30.81 -36.32 -64.08
N ARG A 96 30.33 -35.52 -65.03
CA ARG A 96 29.60 -34.28 -64.71
C ARG A 96 28.11 -34.63 -64.60
N PRO A 97 27.44 -34.45 -63.45
CA PRO A 97 25.99 -34.49 -63.41
C PRO A 97 25.43 -33.28 -64.16
N GLU A 98 24.33 -33.48 -64.88
CA GLU A 98 23.54 -32.38 -65.45
C GLU A 98 22.97 -31.52 -64.31
N SER A 99 22.89 -30.20 -64.50
CA SER A 99 22.37 -29.29 -63.48
C SER A 99 20.86 -29.43 -63.35
N THR A 100 20.41 -30.25 -62.40
CA THR A 100 18.99 -30.41 -62.00
C THR A 100 18.36 -29.14 -61.40
N ARG A 101 19.17 -28.09 -61.19
CA ARG A 101 18.83 -26.82 -60.59
C ARG A 101 18.10 -25.89 -61.58
N LEU A 102 16.80 -25.77 -61.41
CA LEU A 102 15.91 -24.85 -62.10
C LEU A 102 16.02 -23.42 -61.55
N GLN A 103 15.93 -22.44 -62.44
CA GLN A 103 15.56 -21.06 -62.12
C GLN A 103 14.07 -20.86 -62.35
N ILE A 104 13.38 -20.25 -61.40
CA ILE A 104 11.92 -20.12 -61.37
C ILE A 104 11.53 -18.67 -61.07
N PHE A 105 10.63 -18.11 -61.87
CA PHE A 105 10.13 -16.74 -61.70
C PHE A 105 8.76 -16.76 -61.00
N VAL A 106 8.69 -16.21 -59.79
CA VAL A 106 7.45 -16.12 -59.01
C VAL A 106 6.96 -14.66 -59.04
N ARG A 107 5.81 -14.41 -59.66
CA ARG A 107 5.22 -13.08 -59.81
C ARG A 107 4.13 -12.83 -58.77
N MET A 108 4.29 -11.76 -57.99
CA MET A 108 3.32 -11.29 -57.00
C MET A 108 2.14 -10.60 -57.69
N MET A 109 0.92 -10.88 -57.22
CA MET A 109 -0.28 -10.17 -57.69
C MET A 109 -0.38 -8.74 -57.14
N SER A 110 0.02 -8.51 -55.89
CA SER A 110 0.23 -7.18 -55.32
C SER A 110 1.47 -6.52 -55.95
N GLY A 111 1.27 -5.42 -56.67
CA GLY A 111 2.37 -4.61 -57.23
C GLY A 111 3.15 -5.22 -58.40
N GLY A 112 2.86 -6.45 -58.83
CA GLY A 112 3.40 -7.04 -60.06
C GLY A 112 4.89 -7.44 -60.04
N LYS A 113 5.56 -7.33 -58.88
CA LYS A 113 6.98 -7.67 -58.64
C LYS A 113 7.23 -9.16 -58.92
N THR A 114 8.30 -9.47 -59.64
CA THR A 114 8.74 -10.85 -59.89
C THR A 114 10.02 -11.13 -59.10
N ILE A 115 10.06 -12.25 -58.38
CA ILE A 115 11.24 -12.74 -57.66
C ILE A 115 11.79 -14.00 -58.34
N VAL A 116 13.10 -14.21 -58.22
CA VAL A 116 13.77 -15.43 -58.71
C VAL A 116 13.99 -16.40 -57.55
N ILE A 117 13.46 -17.62 -57.69
CA ILE A 117 13.69 -18.76 -56.80
C ILE A 117 14.56 -19.78 -57.56
N HIS A 118 15.47 -20.45 -56.85
CA HIS A 118 16.18 -21.62 -57.38
C HIS A 118 15.66 -22.89 -56.70
N ALA A 119 15.30 -23.87 -57.49
CA ALA A 119 14.78 -25.16 -57.03
C ALA A 119 15.47 -26.32 -57.75
N ASP A 120 15.43 -27.52 -57.19
CA ASP A 120 15.71 -28.74 -57.92
C ASP A 120 14.44 -29.22 -58.63
N LYS A 121 14.57 -29.86 -59.79
CA LYS A 121 13.45 -30.52 -60.48
C LYS A 121 12.72 -31.55 -59.58
N ASN A 122 13.42 -32.13 -58.61
CA ASN A 122 12.90 -33.10 -57.64
C ASN A 122 12.42 -32.49 -56.31
N ASP A 123 12.51 -31.16 -56.10
CA ASP A 123 11.94 -30.53 -54.90
C ASP A 123 10.42 -30.65 -54.88
N THR A 124 9.83 -30.70 -53.68
CA THR A 124 8.39 -30.62 -53.45
C THR A 124 7.88 -29.18 -53.56
N VAL A 125 6.58 -29.03 -53.83
CA VAL A 125 5.90 -27.73 -53.79
C VAL A 125 5.94 -27.10 -52.39
N GLU A 126 5.99 -27.92 -51.34
CA GLU A 126 6.30 -27.50 -49.97
C GLU A 126 7.64 -26.76 -49.86
N LYS A 127 8.74 -27.36 -50.35
CA LYS A 127 10.06 -26.68 -50.38
C LYS A 127 10.08 -25.44 -51.27
N LEU A 128 9.23 -25.37 -52.28
CA LEU A 128 9.05 -24.13 -53.06
C LEU A 128 8.37 -23.03 -52.21
N HIS A 129 7.34 -23.38 -51.44
CA HIS A 129 6.67 -22.47 -50.52
C HIS A 129 7.60 -21.97 -49.39
N GLU A 130 8.40 -22.84 -48.78
CA GLU A 130 9.45 -22.47 -47.80
C GLU A 130 10.45 -21.46 -48.41
N ARG A 131 10.91 -21.69 -49.64
CA ARG A 131 11.87 -20.79 -50.32
C ARG A 131 11.24 -19.46 -50.73
N ILE A 132 9.93 -19.43 -51.01
CA ILE A 132 9.16 -18.20 -51.20
C ILE A 132 9.03 -17.47 -49.85
N GLU A 133 8.69 -18.14 -48.75
CA GLU A 133 8.61 -17.55 -47.41
C GLU A 133 9.96 -16.94 -47.01
N TRP A 134 11.05 -17.69 -47.18
CA TRP A 134 12.40 -17.22 -46.89
C TRP A 134 12.75 -15.90 -47.61
N LYS A 135 12.36 -15.75 -48.88
CA LYS A 135 12.61 -14.56 -49.71
C LYS A 135 11.58 -13.43 -49.61
N THR A 136 10.36 -13.70 -49.15
CA THR A 136 9.25 -12.72 -49.15
C THR A 136 8.77 -12.33 -47.76
N LYS A 137 9.04 -13.18 -46.75
CA LYS A 137 8.45 -13.16 -45.40
C LYS A 137 6.93 -13.33 -45.36
N ILE A 138 6.29 -13.71 -46.48
CA ILE A 138 4.88 -14.12 -46.51
C ILE A 138 4.77 -15.56 -45.98
N PRO A 139 4.04 -15.82 -44.89
CA PRO A 139 3.94 -17.14 -44.27
C PRO A 139 3.47 -18.25 -45.24
N VAL A 140 4.02 -19.46 -45.16
CA VAL A 140 3.60 -20.62 -45.99
C VAL A 140 2.10 -20.88 -45.92
N SER A 141 1.47 -20.62 -44.76
CA SER A 141 0.03 -20.72 -44.54
C SER A 141 -0.81 -19.76 -45.39
N GLU A 142 -0.25 -18.62 -45.81
CA GLU A 142 -0.91 -17.55 -46.57
C GLU A 142 -0.61 -17.61 -48.07
N GLN A 143 0.34 -18.45 -48.51
CA GLN A 143 0.74 -18.53 -49.90
C GLN A 143 -0.19 -19.41 -50.75
N ARG A 144 -0.46 -18.99 -51.99
CA ARG A 144 -1.09 -19.80 -53.04
C ARG A 144 -0.33 -19.66 -54.34
N VAL A 145 0.41 -20.71 -54.72
CA VAL A 145 1.20 -20.72 -55.96
C VAL A 145 0.40 -21.38 -57.10
N ILE A 146 0.39 -20.73 -58.26
CA ILE A 146 -0.37 -21.14 -59.45
C ILE A 146 0.55 -21.24 -60.67
N TYR A 147 0.45 -22.33 -61.43
CA TYR A 147 1.18 -22.56 -62.68
C TYR A 147 0.24 -23.13 -63.75
N LYS A 148 0.33 -22.65 -65.00
CA LYS A 148 -0.54 -23.08 -66.12
C LYS A 148 -2.04 -23.14 -65.76
N GLY A 149 -2.51 -22.20 -64.93
CA GLY A 149 -3.91 -22.11 -64.45
C GLY A 149 -4.29 -23.08 -63.31
N LYS A 150 -3.39 -23.96 -62.87
CA LYS A 150 -3.62 -24.90 -61.75
C LYS A 150 -2.91 -24.41 -60.49
N GLN A 151 -3.59 -24.49 -59.35
CA GLN A 151 -2.94 -24.36 -58.04
C GLN A 151 -2.02 -25.56 -57.80
N LEU A 152 -0.82 -25.28 -57.26
CA LEU A 152 0.10 -26.33 -56.84
C LEU A 152 -0.28 -26.87 -55.45
N GLN A 153 -0.25 -28.19 -55.31
CA GLN A 153 -0.44 -28.91 -54.04
C GLN A 153 0.91 -29.37 -53.48
N TYR A 154 1.07 -29.27 -52.16
CA TYR A 154 2.32 -29.48 -51.42
C TYR A 154 2.99 -30.85 -51.69
N GLU A 155 2.19 -31.91 -51.73
CA GLU A 155 2.59 -33.33 -51.82
C GLU A 155 3.23 -33.74 -53.16
N HIS A 156 3.33 -32.82 -54.12
CA HIS A 156 3.79 -33.13 -55.48
C HIS A 156 5.10 -32.38 -55.79
N SER A 157 5.94 -32.98 -56.65
CA SER A 157 7.23 -32.40 -57.05
C SER A 157 7.09 -31.37 -58.17
N LEU A 158 8.11 -30.54 -58.36
CA LEU A 158 8.13 -29.58 -59.49
C LEU A 158 8.16 -30.30 -60.85
N ALA A 159 8.81 -31.47 -60.93
CA ALA A 159 8.73 -32.37 -62.07
C ALA A 159 7.29 -32.79 -62.43
N TYR A 160 6.46 -33.12 -61.44
CA TYR A 160 5.07 -33.57 -61.65
C TYR A 160 4.21 -32.54 -62.38
N TYR A 161 4.41 -31.24 -62.11
CA TYR A 161 3.71 -30.15 -62.79
C TYR A 161 4.36 -29.73 -64.11
N SER A 162 5.42 -30.40 -64.56
CA SER A 162 6.25 -30.00 -65.69
C SER A 162 6.69 -28.54 -65.60
N ILE A 163 7.24 -28.18 -64.43
CA ILE A 163 7.90 -26.89 -64.18
C ILE A 163 9.34 -27.02 -64.68
N GLU A 164 9.66 -26.19 -65.66
CA GLU A 164 10.93 -26.20 -66.38
C GLU A 164 11.78 -24.98 -66.00
N GLN A 165 12.97 -24.89 -66.59
CA GLN A 165 13.84 -23.73 -66.49
C GLN A 165 13.11 -22.46 -66.96
N ASP A 166 13.28 -21.38 -66.19
CA ASP A 166 12.67 -20.05 -66.43
C ASP A 166 11.12 -20.04 -66.43
N ALA A 167 10.49 -21.07 -65.85
CA ALA A 167 9.04 -21.13 -65.67
C ALA A 167 8.52 -19.96 -64.80
N SER A 168 7.44 -19.32 -65.27
CA SER A 168 6.74 -18.24 -64.56
C SER A 168 5.50 -18.75 -63.82
N LEU A 169 5.46 -18.55 -62.51
CA LEU A 169 4.35 -18.88 -61.62
C LEU A 169 3.75 -17.61 -61.01
N GLN A 170 2.49 -17.67 -60.60
CA GLN A 170 1.80 -16.59 -59.92
C GLN A 170 1.70 -16.91 -58.42
N LEU A 171 2.12 -15.97 -57.57
CA LEU A 171 1.86 -15.99 -56.14
C LEU A 171 0.65 -15.10 -55.84
N VAL A 172 -0.39 -15.74 -55.33
CA VAL A 172 -1.61 -15.10 -54.81
C VAL A 172 -1.62 -15.29 -53.30
N GLY A 173 -2.08 -14.30 -52.55
CA GLY A 173 -2.43 -14.51 -51.14
C GLY A 173 -3.65 -15.41 -51.03
N ARG A 174 -3.67 -16.32 -50.05
CA ARG A 174 -4.90 -16.96 -49.61
C ARG A 174 -5.73 -15.90 -48.89
N MET A 175 -6.96 -15.69 -49.34
CA MET A 175 -7.97 -15.07 -48.50
C MET A 175 -8.22 -15.99 -47.31
N GLN A 176 -7.66 -15.65 -46.15
CA GLN A 176 -8.12 -16.22 -44.90
C GLN A 176 -9.61 -15.89 -44.75
N SER A 177 -10.40 -16.82 -44.24
CA SER A 177 -11.74 -16.50 -43.75
C SER A 177 -11.59 -15.70 -42.46
N THR A 178 -11.39 -14.38 -42.58
CA THR A 178 -11.21 -13.51 -41.43
C THR A 178 -12.44 -13.58 -40.53
N GLU A 179 -12.24 -13.99 -39.29
CA GLU A 179 -13.28 -13.84 -38.27
C GLU A 179 -13.66 -12.36 -38.17
N HIS A 180 -14.96 -12.06 -38.15
CA HIS A 180 -15.51 -10.71 -38.09
C HIS A 180 -15.09 -9.79 -39.26
N PRO A 181 -15.42 -10.14 -40.53
CA PRO A 181 -14.96 -9.39 -41.71
C PRO A 181 -15.46 -7.94 -41.76
N VAL A 182 -16.63 -7.66 -41.17
CA VAL A 182 -17.20 -6.30 -41.06
C VAL A 182 -16.35 -5.40 -40.16
N ALA A 183 -15.71 -5.96 -39.13
CA ALA A 183 -14.80 -5.22 -38.25
C ALA A 183 -13.51 -4.83 -38.98
N TRP A 184 -12.94 -5.76 -39.76
CA TRP A 184 -11.81 -5.49 -40.66
C TRP A 184 -12.14 -4.41 -41.69
N GLN A 185 -13.27 -4.53 -42.39
CA GLN A 185 -13.71 -3.53 -43.36
C GLN A 185 -13.90 -2.13 -42.72
N THR A 186 -14.38 -2.06 -41.47
CA THR A 186 -14.51 -0.80 -40.75
C THR A 186 -13.15 -0.17 -40.41
N ILE A 187 -12.13 -0.98 -40.11
CA ILE A 187 -10.75 -0.54 -39.90
C ILE A 187 -10.11 -0.06 -41.21
N ASP A 188 -10.29 -0.79 -42.31
CA ASP A 188 -9.77 -0.40 -43.63
C ASP A 188 -10.40 0.91 -44.11
N ASP A 189 -11.70 1.11 -43.89
CA ASP A 189 -12.39 2.37 -44.13
C ASP A 189 -11.83 3.53 -43.29
N ILE A 190 -11.48 3.29 -42.01
CA ILE A 190 -10.81 4.29 -41.15
C ILE A 190 -9.44 4.63 -41.73
N MET A 191 -8.63 3.62 -42.07
CA MET A 191 -7.30 3.81 -42.67
C MET A 191 -7.35 4.54 -44.02
N TYR A 192 -8.32 4.22 -44.87
CA TYR A 192 -8.58 4.90 -46.14
C TYR A 192 -8.97 6.37 -45.92
N THR A 193 -9.85 6.65 -44.95
CA THR A 193 -10.26 8.01 -44.60
C THR A 193 -9.08 8.84 -44.08
N ILE A 194 -8.28 8.30 -43.16
CA ILE A 194 -7.06 8.95 -42.66
C ILE A 194 -6.08 9.22 -43.81
N SER A 195 -5.88 8.25 -44.70
CA SER A 195 -4.97 8.36 -45.85
C SER A 195 -5.36 9.46 -46.83
N ARG A 196 -6.65 9.72 -47.03
CA ARG A 196 -7.16 10.83 -47.86
C ARG A 196 -7.04 12.18 -47.15
N MET A 197 -7.35 12.24 -45.86
CA MET A 197 -7.17 13.46 -45.05
C MET A 197 -5.69 13.87 -44.96
N TYR A 198 -4.76 12.91 -44.88
CA TYR A 198 -3.32 13.18 -44.89
C TYR A 198 -2.82 13.71 -46.24
N LYS A 199 -3.49 13.35 -47.36
CA LYS A 199 -3.26 13.93 -48.70
C LYS A 199 -3.89 15.33 -48.88
N GLY A 200 -4.54 15.87 -47.85
CA GLY A 200 -5.20 17.19 -47.90
C GLY A 200 -6.60 17.19 -48.50
N GLU A 201 -7.23 16.04 -48.72
CA GLU A 201 -8.58 15.96 -49.30
C GLU A 201 -9.66 16.45 -48.31
N ASN A 202 -10.56 17.31 -48.79
CA ASN A 202 -11.54 18.04 -47.98
C ASN A 202 -12.78 17.18 -47.62
N LEU A 203 -12.58 16.15 -46.80
CA LEU A 203 -13.63 15.24 -46.33
C LEU A 203 -14.30 15.71 -45.04
N GLN A 204 -15.63 15.57 -44.92
CA GLN A 204 -16.28 15.55 -43.60
C GLN A 204 -15.77 14.32 -42.83
N SER A 205 -15.38 14.51 -41.57
CA SER A 205 -14.57 13.55 -40.81
C SER A 205 -15.39 12.41 -40.19
N ASN A 206 -15.77 11.45 -41.03
CA ASN A 206 -16.56 10.26 -40.65
C ASN A 206 -15.80 9.27 -39.73
N ILE A 207 -14.51 9.49 -39.45
CA ILE A 207 -13.67 8.63 -38.59
C ILE A 207 -14.32 8.38 -37.22
N ASN A 208 -14.91 9.41 -36.62
CA ASN A 208 -15.57 9.28 -35.31
C ASN A 208 -16.76 8.29 -35.35
N GLU A 209 -17.60 8.38 -36.38
CA GLU A 209 -18.75 7.49 -36.57
C GLU A 209 -18.29 6.05 -36.79
N LYS A 210 -17.23 5.83 -37.58
CA LYS A 210 -16.66 4.49 -37.79
C LYS A 210 -16.04 3.89 -36.53
N ILE A 211 -15.43 4.70 -35.67
CA ILE A 211 -14.96 4.23 -34.34
C ILE A 211 -16.14 3.79 -33.47
N VAL A 212 -17.22 4.58 -33.39
CA VAL A 212 -18.44 4.20 -32.64
C VAL A 212 -19.05 2.93 -33.23
N THR A 213 -19.13 2.82 -34.56
CA THR A 213 -19.67 1.65 -35.25
C THR A 213 -18.82 0.41 -34.96
N PHE A 214 -17.48 0.52 -34.91
CA PHE A 214 -16.58 -0.56 -34.54
C PHE A 214 -16.83 -1.05 -33.10
N PHE A 215 -16.90 -0.15 -32.12
CA PHE A 215 -17.22 -0.53 -30.73
C PHE A 215 -18.62 -1.15 -30.60
N ALA A 216 -19.59 -0.70 -31.40
CA ALA A 216 -20.94 -1.28 -31.43
C ALA A 216 -21.01 -2.70 -32.05
N MET A 217 -19.93 -3.18 -32.71
CA MET A 217 -19.84 -4.57 -33.18
C MET A 217 -19.27 -5.53 -32.11
N ILE A 218 -18.76 -5.01 -30.98
CA ILE A 218 -18.12 -5.81 -29.93
C ILE A 218 -19.21 -6.47 -29.07
N PRO A 219 -19.28 -7.82 -28.99
CA PRO A 219 -20.29 -8.50 -28.20
C PRO A 219 -19.98 -8.41 -26.71
N VAL A 220 -20.88 -7.80 -25.92
CA VAL A 220 -20.67 -7.47 -24.50
C VAL A 220 -20.58 -8.71 -23.59
N GLU A 221 -21.14 -9.84 -24.01
CA GLU A 221 -21.39 -11.03 -23.18
C GLU A 221 -20.25 -12.06 -23.14
N ASN A 222 -19.20 -11.92 -23.95
CA ASN A 222 -18.12 -12.91 -24.04
C ASN A 222 -16.72 -12.29 -24.17
N ASP A 223 -15.96 -12.35 -23.08
CA ASP A 223 -14.59 -11.80 -22.97
C ASP A 223 -13.60 -12.37 -24.00
N GLU A 224 -13.73 -13.64 -24.45
CA GLU A 224 -12.88 -14.18 -25.54
C GLU A 224 -13.21 -13.54 -26.90
N SER A 225 -14.50 -13.25 -27.14
CA SER A 225 -14.91 -12.57 -28.38
C SER A 225 -14.43 -11.12 -28.37
N ILE A 226 -14.54 -10.43 -27.22
CA ILE A 226 -14.03 -9.06 -27.03
C ILE A 226 -12.52 -9.00 -27.30
N ALA A 227 -11.76 -9.98 -26.80
CA ALA A 227 -10.33 -10.11 -27.07
C ALA A 227 -10.04 -10.23 -28.57
N LYS A 228 -10.80 -11.02 -29.33
CA LYS A 228 -10.66 -11.12 -30.81
C LYS A 228 -10.89 -9.79 -31.51
N TYR A 229 -12.02 -9.11 -31.24
CA TYR A 229 -12.33 -7.82 -31.87
C TYR A 229 -11.27 -6.76 -31.55
N LEU A 230 -10.83 -6.63 -30.30
CA LEU A 230 -9.80 -5.66 -29.93
C LEU A 230 -8.42 -6.03 -30.47
N LYS A 231 -8.11 -7.32 -30.67
CA LYS A 231 -6.88 -7.74 -31.37
C LYS A 231 -6.88 -7.32 -32.85
N ILE A 232 -8.03 -7.30 -33.53
CA ILE A 232 -8.15 -6.74 -34.89
C ILE A 232 -7.71 -5.27 -34.91
N PHE A 233 -8.13 -4.46 -33.93
CA PHE A 233 -7.67 -3.07 -33.80
C PHE A 233 -6.20 -2.95 -33.40
N SER A 234 -5.74 -3.78 -32.44
CA SER A 234 -4.35 -3.80 -31.96
C SER A 234 -3.34 -4.24 -33.04
N ASN A 235 -3.76 -5.03 -34.02
CA ASN A 235 -2.94 -5.45 -35.15
C ASN A 235 -2.98 -4.44 -36.33
N SER A 236 -3.87 -3.43 -36.26
CA SER A 236 -4.05 -2.45 -37.34
C SER A 236 -3.05 -1.29 -37.26
N SER A 237 -2.84 -0.61 -38.39
CA SER A 237 -2.06 0.64 -38.43
C SER A 237 -2.81 1.88 -37.91
N VAL A 238 -4.07 1.74 -37.44
CA VAL A 238 -4.92 2.89 -37.06
C VAL A 238 -4.32 3.76 -35.95
N PRO A 239 -3.73 3.22 -34.86
CA PRO A 239 -3.13 4.05 -33.81
C PRO A 239 -2.01 4.95 -34.36
N ALA A 240 -1.09 4.38 -35.15
CA ALA A 240 0.00 5.12 -35.77
C ALA A 240 -0.51 6.16 -36.79
N ALA A 241 -1.49 5.77 -37.63
CA ALA A 241 -2.05 6.66 -38.64
C ALA A 241 -2.81 7.85 -38.03
N LEU A 242 -3.53 7.65 -36.93
CA LEU A 242 -4.19 8.73 -36.18
C LEU A 242 -3.17 9.68 -35.53
N VAL A 243 -2.06 9.17 -34.97
CA VAL A 243 -1.02 10.04 -34.40
C VAL A 243 -0.26 10.79 -35.49
N MET A 244 -0.01 10.19 -36.65
CA MET A 244 0.52 10.89 -37.84
C MET A 244 -0.44 11.98 -38.33
N LEU A 245 -1.75 11.73 -38.32
CA LEU A 245 -2.76 12.73 -38.64
C LEU A 245 -2.80 13.87 -37.60
N TYR A 246 -2.53 13.58 -36.32
CA TYR A 246 -2.37 14.58 -35.26
C TYR A 246 -1.10 15.43 -35.40
N ALA A 247 -0.02 14.85 -35.95
CA ALA A 247 1.23 15.55 -36.23
C ALA A 247 1.20 16.38 -37.54
N SER A 248 0.14 16.25 -38.34
CA SER A 248 -0.04 17.01 -39.58
C SER A 248 -0.04 18.52 -39.35
N SER A 249 0.56 19.30 -40.25
CA SER A 249 0.56 20.77 -40.20
C SER A 249 -0.85 21.38 -40.31
N LEU A 250 -1.80 20.66 -40.91
CA LEU A 250 -3.18 21.09 -41.11
C LEU A 250 -3.99 21.00 -39.82
N GLU A 251 -4.40 22.14 -39.25
CA GLU A 251 -5.11 22.19 -37.95
C GLU A 251 -6.43 21.39 -37.92
N ARG A 252 -7.11 21.26 -39.07
CA ARG A 252 -8.29 20.38 -39.24
C ARG A 252 -7.94 18.90 -39.01
N ASN A 253 -6.79 18.44 -39.51
CA ASN A 253 -6.32 17.08 -39.31
C ASN A 253 -5.96 16.85 -37.83
N LYS A 254 -5.28 17.81 -37.19
CA LYS A 254 -5.02 17.77 -35.74
C LYS A 254 -6.31 17.67 -34.93
N SER A 255 -7.28 18.54 -35.20
CA SER A 255 -8.57 18.57 -34.51
C SER A 255 -9.36 17.27 -34.69
N CYS A 256 -9.41 16.75 -35.92
CA CYS A 256 -10.02 15.45 -36.23
C CYS A 256 -9.34 14.31 -35.45
N ALA A 257 -8.03 14.15 -35.58
CA ALA A 257 -7.28 13.09 -34.91
C ALA A 257 -7.41 13.17 -33.37
N LYS A 258 -7.34 14.38 -32.81
CA LYS A 258 -7.56 14.65 -31.38
C LYS A 258 -8.96 14.26 -30.91
N SER A 259 -9.98 14.48 -31.75
CA SER A 259 -11.35 14.03 -31.47
C SER A 259 -11.45 12.51 -31.54
N SER A 260 -10.91 11.88 -32.59
CA SER A 260 -10.95 10.43 -32.79
C SER A 260 -10.21 9.66 -31.70
N VAL A 261 -9.02 10.11 -31.29
CA VAL A 261 -8.28 9.49 -30.18
C VAL A 261 -9.02 9.68 -28.86
N LYS A 262 -9.59 10.86 -28.56
CA LYS A 262 -10.41 11.06 -27.35
C LYS A 262 -11.67 10.19 -27.33
N LEU A 263 -12.32 10.02 -28.47
CA LEU A 263 -13.50 9.16 -28.63
C LEU A 263 -13.14 7.68 -28.43
N PHE A 264 -11.99 7.25 -28.95
CA PHE A 264 -11.45 5.91 -28.70
C PHE A 264 -11.18 5.68 -27.20
N LEU A 265 -10.44 6.58 -26.54
CA LEU A 265 -10.16 6.48 -25.10
C LEU A 265 -11.42 6.44 -24.24
N SER A 266 -12.40 7.29 -24.52
CA SER A 266 -13.68 7.28 -23.78
C SER A 266 -14.51 6.03 -24.06
N SER A 267 -14.46 5.47 -25.27
CA SER A 267 -15.07 4.17 -25.59
C SER A 267 -14.40 3.03 -24.81
N CYS A 268 -13.06 3.03 -24.67
CA CYS A 268 -12.35 2.06 -23.83
C CYS A 268 -12.74 2.13 -22.36
N VAL A 269 -12.88 3.34 -21.79
CA VAL A 269 -13.27 3.55 -20.38
C VAL A 269 -14.75 3.25 -20.13
N ALA A 270 -15.60 3.33 -21.16
CA ALA A 270 -17.01 2.97 -21.09
C ALA A 270 -17.26 1.45 -21.04
N LEU A 271 -16.25 0.60 -21.32
CA LEU A 271 -16.37 -0.85 -21.19
C LEU A 271 -16.41 -1.29 -19.71
N PRO A 272 -17.09 -2.41 -19.39
CA PRO A 272 -17.00 -3.07 -18.09
C PRO A 272 -15.56 -3.31 -17.62
N LYS A 273 -15.29 -3.17 -16.31
CA LYS A 273 -13.92 -3.20 -15.74
C LYS A 273 -13.10 -4.44 -16.11
N ASN A 274 -13.71 -5.63 -16.16
CA ASN A 274 -13.05 -6.85 -16.61
C ASN A 274 -12.57 -6.75 -18.08
N GLN A 275 -13.33 -6.07 -18.92
CA GLN A 275 -13.11 -5.95 -20.36
C GLN A 275 -12.17 -4.80 -20.75
N GLN A 276 -12.04 -3.76 -19.91
CA GLN A 276 -11.09 -2.65 -20.13
C GLN A 276 -9.64 -3.14 -20.33
N ASN A 277 -9.27 -4.25 -19.67
CA ASN A 277 -7.97 -4.88 -19.78
C ASN A 277 -7.55 -5.17 -21.24
N TYR A 278 -8.48 -5.57 -22.11
CA TYR A 278 -8.19 -5.87 -23.52
C TYR A 278 -7.89 -4.63 -24.37
N CYS A 279 -8.32 -3.44 -23.95
CA CYS A 279 -7.95 -2.17 -24.58
C CYS A 279 -6.56 -1.67 -24.18
N LEU A 280 -5.98 -2.20 -23.09
CA LEU A 280 -4.73 -1.70 -22.50
C LEU A 280 -3.54 -1.66 -23.48
N PRO A 281 -3.28 -2.68 -24.33
CA PRO A 281 -2.18 -2.62 -25.31
C PRO A 281 -2.35 -1.50 -26.34
N ILE A 282 -3.59 -1.22 -26.74
CA ILE A 282 -3.90 -0.20 -27.75
C ILE A 282 -3.68 1.21 -27.15
N VAL A 283 -4.16 1.42 -25.92
CA VAL A 283 -3.95 2.68 -25.18
C VAL A 283 -2.47 2.89 -24.87
N LEU A 284 -1.75 1.82 -24.52
CA LEU A 284 -0.29 1.83 -24.34
C LEU A 284 0.45 2.22 -25.63
N GLU A 285 0.05 1.71 -26.80
CA GLU A 285 0.69 2.09 -28.07
C GLU A 285 0.35 3.53 -28.48
N PHE A 286 -0.88 4.01 -28.25
CA PHE A 286 -1.17 5.44 -28.37
C PHE A 286 -0.23 6.29 -27.50
N CYS A 287 0.02 5.89 -26.26
CA CYS A 287 0.99 6.56 -25.38
C CYS A 287 2.42 6.50 -25.93
N LYS A 288 2.92 5.33 -26.35
CA LYS A 288 4.27 5.16 -26.92
C LYS A 288 4.53 6.03 -28.15
N ILE A 289 3.57 6.11 -29.07
CA ILE A 289 3.73 6.88 -30.32
C ILE A 289 3.59 8.39 -30.02
N LEU A 290 2.59 8.81 -29.24
CA LEU A 290 2.44 10.22 -28.86
C LEU A 290 3.63 10.75 -28.07
N ARG A 291 4.23 9.93 -27.19
CA ARG A 291 5.47 10.26 -26.46
C ARG A 291 6.64 10.60 -27.40
N LYS A 292 6.77 9.87 -28.51
CA LYS A 292 7.85 10.04 -29.49
C LYS A 292 7.64 11.23 -30.43
N VAL A 293 6.38 11.59 -30.70
CA VAL A 293 6.02 12.56 -31.75
C VAL A 293 5.56 13.92 -31.18
N CYS A 294 4.93 13.93 -30.00
CA CYS A 294 4.26 15.09 -29.41
C CYS A 294 4.18 14.99 -27.86
N PRO A 295 5.32 14.89 -27.13
CA PRO A 295 5.32 14.67 -25.67
C PRO A 295 4.58 15.78 -24.89
N ASP A 296 4.83 17.06 -25.18
CA ASP A 296 4.29 18.17 -24.39
C ASP A 296 2.81 18.50 -24.68
N GLN A 297 2.12 17.67 -25.48
CA GLN A 297 0.76 17.93 -25.93
C GLN A 297 -0.31 17.43 -24.95
N LYS A 298 -1.37 18.22 -24.78
CA LYS A 298 -2.53 17.86 -23.94
C LYS A 298 -3.18 16.53 -24.33
N LEU A 299 -3.01 16.08 -25.59
CA LEU A 299 -3.48 14.76 -26.04
C LEU A 299 -2.65 13.62 -25.43
N TYR A 300 -1.31 13.71 -25.44
CA TYR A 300 -0.43 12.73 -24.79
C TYR A 300 -0.76 12.57 -23.30
N VAL A 301 -0.89 13.70 -22.58
CA VAL A 301 -1.29 13.69 -21.16
C VAL A 301 -2.67 13.03 -20.97
N THR A 302 -3.62 13.26 -21.88
CA THR A 302 -4.93 12.57 -21.84
C THR A 302 -4.77 11.05 -21.99
N CYS A 303 -3.95 10.58 -22.93
CA CYS A 303 -3.68 9.15 -23.13
C CYS A 303 -2.98 8.54 -21.91
N ARG A 304 -1.90 9.17 -21.41
CA ARG A 304 -1.13 8.69 -20.24
C ARG A 304 -1.98 8.64 -18.97
N ASN A 305 -2.90 9.59 -18.80
CA ASN A 305 -3.87 9.59 -17.71
C ASN A 305 -4.87 8.42 -17.83
N THR A 306 -5.40 8.19 -19.04
CA THR A 306 -6.33 7.07 -19.30
C THR A 306 -5.64 5.72 -19.07
N LEU A 307 -4.39 5.58 -19.53
CA LEU A 307 -3.55 4.41 -19.27
C LEU A 307 -3.40 4.18 -17.76
N GLY A 308 -3.02 5.21 -16.99
CA GLY A 308 -2.89 5.13 -15.53
C GLY A 308 -4.13 4.62 -14.82
N SER A 309 -5.32 5.12 -15.19
CA SER A 309 -6.59 4.66 -14.61
C SER A 309 -6.96 3.23 -14.99
N MET A 310 -6.59 2.75 -16.18
CA MET A 310 -6.78 1.34 -16.56
C MET A 310 -5.82 0.40 -15.81
N LEU A 311 -4.63 0.87 -15.44
CA LEU A 311 -3.66 0.10 -14.63
C LEU A 311 -4.12 -0.13 -13.18
N GLU A 312 -5.06 0.66 -12.67
CA GLU A 312 -5.62 0.53 -11.32
C GLU A 312 -6.49 -0.72 -11.15
N THR A 313 -7.03 -1.26 -12.25
CA THR A 313 -7.88 -2.46 -12.27
C THR A 313 -7.24 -3.64 -13.01
N PHE A 314 -5.94 -3.57 -13.31
CA PHE A 314 -5.24 -4.57 -14.12
C PHE A 314 -4.59 -5.67 -13.26
N ASP A 315 -5.14 -6.89 -13.33
CA ASP A 315 -4.63 -8.08 -12.63
C ASP A 315 -4.33 -9.27 -13.55
N ASN A 316 -4.60 -9.19 -14.87
CA ASN A 316 -4.47 -10.33 -15.79
C ASN A 316 -3.36 -10.13 -16.84
N PRO A 317 -2.18 -10.80 -16.72
CA PRO A 317 -1.07 -10.62 -17.65
C PRO A 317 -1.31 -11.22 -19.04
N ARG A 318 -2.30 -12.11 -19.22
CA ARG A 318 -2.52 -12.87 -20.46
C ARG A 318 -2.87 -12.00 -21.68
N VAL A 319 -3.13 -10.71 -21.47
CA VAL A 319 -3.36 -9.72 -22.53
C VAL A 319 -2.08 -9.42 -23.34
N PHE A 320 -0.89 -9.57 -22.73
CA PHE A 320 0.39 -9.31 -23.38
C PHE A 320 1.06 -10.60 -23.83
N ASN A 321 1.22 -10.77 -25.15
CA ASN A 321 1.81 -11.95 -25.77
C ASN A 321 3.19 -12.34 -25.19
N ASP A 322 4.01 -11.35 -24.81
CA ASP A 322 5.41 -11.53 -24.37
C ASP A 322 5.60 -11.41 -22.84
N GLY A 323 4.51 -11.53 -22.06
CA GLY A 323 4.52 -11.63 -20.60
C GLY A 323 4.82 -10.34 -19.81
N TYR A 324 4.65 -10.43 -18.48
CA TYR A 324 4.92 -9.33 -17.51
C TYR A 324 6.31 -8.70 -17.70
N SER A 325 7.29 -9.52 -18.07
CA SER A 325 8.69 -9.16 -18.27
C SER A 325 8.92 -8.06 -19.30
N THR A 326 8.06 -8.01 -20.32
CA THR A 326 8.13 -7.08 -21.45
C THR A 326 7.25 -5.87 -21.16
N PHE A 327 6.07 -6.09 -20.60
CA PHE A 327 5.15 -5.03 -20.17
C PHE A 327 5.81 -4.03 -19.19
N GLY A 328 6.61 -4.50 -18.23
CA GLY A 328 7.35 -3.64 -17.29
C GLY A 328 8.27 -2.62 -17.99
N VAL A 329 9.04 -3.08 -19.00
CA VAL A 329 9.93 -2.27 -19.85
C VAL A 329 9.11 -1.22 -20.61
N GLU A 330 7.92 -1.58 -21.10
CA GLU A 330 7.08 -0.67 -21.88
C GLU A 330 6.41 0.43 -21.03
N ILE A 331 6.10 0.15 -19.75
CA ILE A 331 5.49 1.15 -18.85
C ILE A 331 6.52 2.05 -18.13
N PHE A 332 7.76 1.58 -17.99
CA PHE A 332 8.83 2.27 -17.25
C PHE A 332 9.05 3.74 -17.64
N PRO A 333 9.03 4.15 -18.93
CA PRO A 333 9.27 5.55 -19.30
C PRO A 333 8.17 6.51 -18.83
N PHE A 334 6.93 6.04 -18.68
CA PHE A 334 5.82 6.84 -18.14
C PHE A 334 5.95 7.03 -16.62
N PHE A 335 6.45 6.00 -15.92
CA PHE A 335 6.79 6.10 -14.50
C PHE A 335 7.93 7.10 -14.25
N THR A 336 9.00 7.10 -15.07
CA THR A 336 10.06 8.13 -15.00
C THR A 336 9.50 9.55 -15.14
N GLU A 337 8.61 9.80 -16.11
CA GLU A 337 8.01 11.13 -16.31
C GLU A 337 7.11 11.56 -15.14
N LEU A 338 6.26 10.66 -14.65
CA LEU A 338 5.41 10.94 -13.49
C LEU A 338 6.25 11.21 -12.24
N THR A 339 7.37 10.48 -12.07
CA THR A 339 8.35 10.74 -11.00
C THR A 339 8.95 12.14 -11.13
N GLY A 340 9.37 12.54 -12.33
CA GLY A 340 9.96 13.87 -12.57
C GLY A 340 8.97 15.02 -12.33
N LEU A 341 7.70 14.85 -12.71
CA LEU A 341 6.63 15.81 -12.41
C LEU A 341 6.36 15.90 -10.90
N LEU A 342 6.22 14.75 -10.23
CA LEU A 342 6.02 14.68 -8.77
C LEU A 342 7.17 15.34 -7.99
N VAL A 343 8.42 15.07 -8.38
CA VAL A 343 9.60 15.73 -7.80
C VAL A 343 9.56 17.25 -8.00
N ASN A 344 9.18 17.73 -9.19
CA ASN A 344 9.08 19.17 -9.46
C ASN A 344 7.98 19.86 -8.62
N GLU A 345 6.78 19.26 -8.50
CA GLU A 345 5.68 19.79 -7.67
C GLU A 345 6.08 19.86 -6.18
N LEU A 346 6.73 18.82 -5.68
CA LEU A 346 7.27 18.77 -4.30
C LEU A 346 8.36 19.83 -4.10
N VAL A 347 9.34 19.95 -5.00
CA VAL A 347 10.38 20.97 -4.93
C VAL A 347 9.80 22.39 -4.99
N GLN A 348 8.79 22.64 -5.83
CA GLN A 348 8.10 23.93 -5.94
C GLN A 348 7.17 24.24 -4.75
N ASN A 349 6.94 23.29 -3.85
CA ASN A 349 6.09 23.44 -2.66
C ASN A 349 4.61 23.70 -2.99
N SER A 350 4.15 23.36 -4.20
CA SER A 350 2.73 23.39 -4.58
C SER A 350 1.92 22.28 -3.91
N GLY A 351 2.61 21.23 -3.45
CA GLY A 351 2.01 19.93 -3.17
C GLY A 351 1.79 19.12 -4.45
N PRO A 352 1.72 17.79 -4.33
CA PRO A 352 1.48 16.90 -5.46
C PRO A 352 0.03 16.97 -5.96
N SER A 353 -0.14 17.00 -7.27
CA SER A 353 -1.45 16.84 -7.92
C SER A 353 -2.03 15.47 -7.57
N PHE A 354 -3.19 15.44 -6.90
CA PHE A 354 -3.86 14.20 -6.47
C PHE A 354 -4.09 13.24 -7.64
N CYS A 355 -4.45 13.77 -8.81
CA CYS A 355 -4.62 12.98 -10.02
C CYS A 355 -3.30 12.34 -10.48
N ASP A 356 -2.18 13.04 -10.37
CA ASP A 356 -0.89 12.58 -10.91
C ASP A 356 -0.13 11.68 -9.93
N PHE A 357 -0.32 11.88 -8.62
CA PHE A 357 0.08 10.91 -7.60
C PHE A 357 -0.67 9.58 -7.73
N HIS A 358 -2.00 9.59 -7.96
CA HIS A 358 -2.77 8.35 -8.09
C HIS A 358 -2.22 7.49 -9.23
N LYS A 359 -2.05 8.09 -10.43
CA LYS A 359 -1.42 7.45 -11.60
C LYS A 359 -0.01 6.94 -11.28
N PHE A 360 0.82 7.76 -10.61
CA PHE A 360 2.17 7.35 -10.20
C PHE A 360 2.15 6.09 -9.33
N SER A 361 1.16 5.96 -8.44
CA SER A 361 0.92 4.72 -7.68
C SER A 361 0.51 3.55 -8.58
N SER A 362 -0.42 3.76 -9.52
CA SER A 362 -0.87 2.73 -10.48
C SER A 362 0.28 2.19 -11.33
N PHE A 363 1.11 3.07 -11.88
CA PHE A 363 2.31 2.70 -12.63
C PHE A 363 3.35 2.00 -11.74
N TRP A 364 3.53 2.44 -10.49
CA TRP A 364 4.43 1.78 -9.54
C TRP A 364 3.99 0.34 -9.21
N GLN A 365 2.71 0.13 -8.91
CA GLN A 365 2.18 -1.20 -8.56
C GLN A 365 2.41 -2.22 -9.67
N GLN A 366 2.19 -1.83 -10.93
CA GLN A 366 2.37 -2.73 -12.07
C GLN A 366 3.84 -2.95 -12.41
N LEU A 367 4.70 -1.94 -12.26
CA LEU A 367 6.15 -2.09 -12.39
C LEU A 367 6.70 -3.04 -11.31
N ARG A 368 6.23 -2.92 -10.06
CA ARG A 368 6.59 -3.81 -8.96
C ARG A 368 6.17 -5.26 -9.23
N LYS A 369 4.91 -5.51 -9.63
CA LYS A 369 4.43 -6.84 -10.07
C LYS A 369 5.35 -7.45 -11.15
N ALA A 370 5.78 -6.64 -12.13
CA ALA A 370 6.66 -7.08 -13.22
C ALA A 370 8.11 -7.37 -12.80
N ILE A 371 8.59 -6.79 -11.70
CA ILE A 371 9.89 -7.12 -11.09
C ILE A 371 9.76 -8.40 -10.25
N GLU A 372 8.78 -8.46 -9.34
CA GLU A 372 8.55 -9.62 -8.46
C GLU A 372 8.29 -10.92 -9.24
N PHE A 373 7.65 -10.84 -10.41
CA PHE A 373 7.42 -12.00 -11.29
C PHE A 373 8.69 -12.59 -11.93
N LYS A 374 9.81 -11.85 -12.01
CA LYS A 374 11.07 -12.36 -12.57
C LYS A 374 11.94 -13.11 -11.55
N ASP A 375 11.95 -12.64 -10.31
CA ASP A 375 12.92 -13.07 -9.29
C ASP A 375 12.33 -14.04 -8.26
N ALA A 376 11.30 -14.81 -8.63
CA ALA A 376 10.61 -15.77 -7.76
C ALA A 376 11.54 -16.81 -7.09
N ASP A 377 12.68 -17.12 -7.73
CA ASP A 377 13.71 -18.04 -7.21
C ASP A 377 14.95 -17.34 -6.62
N SER A 378 15.05 -15.99 -6.59
CA SER A 378 16.32 -15.30 -6.28
C SER A 378 16.21 -13.87 -5.71
N ILE A 379 15.51 -13.70 -4.58
CA ILE A 379 15.68 -12.54 -3.70
C ILE A 379 16.43 -13.00 -2.44
N PRO A 380 17.62 -12.45 -2.06
CA PRO A 380 18.32 -11.28 -2.61
C PRO A 380 19.80 -11.54 -3.03
N ASN A 381 20.25 -11.02 -4.20
CA ASN A 381 21.68 -10.67 -4.45
C ASN A 381 21.89 -9.92 -5.80
N LEU A 382 21.56 -8.63 -5.86
CA LEU A 382 21.84 -7.79 -7.05
C LEU A 382 23.32 -7.33 -7.10
N LEU A 383 24.22 -8.25 -7.43
CA LEU A 383 25.55 -7.94 -7.96
C LEU A 383 25.53 -8.00 -9.50
N PRO A 384 26.22 -7.08 -10.22
CA PRO A 384 26.00 -6.87 -11.65
C PRO A 384 26.60 -7.98 -12.51
N ARG A 385 25.79 -8.97 -12.92
CA ARG A 385 26.20 -10.11 -13.76
C ARG A 385 25.11 -10.66 -14.70
N ARG A 386 24.50 -9.82 -15.57
CA ARG A 386 24.55 -9.98 -17.04
C ARG A 386 23.68 -8.94 -17.76
N ASN A 387 24.32 -8.17 -18.65
CA ASN A 387 23.70 -7.17 -19.53
C ASN A 387 22.32 -7.59 -20.07
N THR A 388 21.26 -7.09 -19.44
CA THR A 388 19.89 -7.13 -19.96
C THR A 388 19.28 -5.72 -19.92
N PRO A 389 18.27 -5.40 -20.76
CA PRO A 389 17.62 -4.08 -20.72
C PRO A 389 17.12 -3.71 -19.32
N LEU A 390 16.60 -4.70 -18.58
CA LEU A 390 16.08 -4.51 -17.22
C LEU A 390 17.15 -4.09 -16.20
N GLU A 391 18.42 -4.54 -16.32
CA GLU A 391 19.50 -4.07 -15.44
C GLU A 391 19.73 -2.55 -15.57
N ALA A 392 19.49 -1.97 -16.76
CA ALA A 392 19.57 -0.53 -16.97
C ALA A 392 18.39 0.22 -16.33
N GLU A 393 17.19 -0.35 -16.42
CA GLU A 393 15.98 0.20 -15.81
C GLU A 393 16.03 0.11 -14.28
N ILE A 394 16.45 -1.02 -13.70
CA ILE A 394 16.64 -1.19 -12.25
C ILE A 394 17.68 -0.18 -11.72
N ARG A 395 18.74 0.12 -12.49
CA ARG A 395 19.72 1.16 -12.15
C ARG A 395 19.11 2.56 -12.20
N HIS A 396 18.28 2.86 -13.19
CA HIS A 396 17.60 4.15 -13.29
C HIS A 396 16.52 4.31 -12.20
N LEU A 397 15.79 3.24 -11.87
CA LEU A 397 14.83 3.19 -10.77
C LEU A 397 15.49 3.47 -9.41
N HIS A 398 16.76 3.08 -9.23
CA HIS A 398 17.54 3.43 -8.04
C HIS A 398 17.87 4.94 -7.99
N GLN A 399 18.14 5.57 -9.14
CA GLN A 399 18.30 7.03 -9.23
C GLN A 399 16.99 7.76 -8.93
N LEU A 400 15.84 7.25 -9.42
CA LEU A 400 14.51 7.77 -9.12
C LEU A 400 14.18 7.65 -7.63
N PHE A 401 14.48 6.50 -6.99
CA PHE A 401 14.37 6.31 -5.55
C PHE A 401 15.21 7.34 -4.76
N GLY A 402 16.49 7.51 -5.12
CA GLY A 402 17.37 8.49 -4.47
C GLY A 402 16.88 9.93 -4.63
N SER A 403 16.35 10.28 -5.81
CA SER A 403 15.74 11.59 -6.07
C SER A 403 14.48 11.83 -5.23
N LEU A 404 13.56 10.86 -5.18
CA LEU A 404 12.35 10.91 -4.36
C LEU A 404 12.68 10.99 -2.86
N LEU A 405 13.64 10.20 -2.38
CA LEU A 405 14.08 10.21 -0.97
C LEU A 405 14.65 11.58 -0.58
N THR A 406 15.50 12.16 -1.43
CA THR A 406 16.11 13.49 -1.20
C THR A 406 15.06 14.61 -1.27
N THR A 407 14.10 14.50 -2.19
CA THR A 407 13.00 15.46 -2.33
C THR A 407 12.05 15.39 -1.13
N MET A 408 11.77 14.20 -0.61
CA MET A 408 10.98 14.03 0.61
C MET A 408 11.73 14.52 1.84
N ASP A 409 13.04 14.29 1.98
CA ASP A 409 13.84 14.88 3.07
C ASP A 409 13.66 16.41 3.15
N LEU A 410 13.78 17.10 2.01
CA LEU A 410 13.53 18.53 1.90
C LEU A 410 12.08 18.92 2.26
N CYS A 411 11.09 18.14 1.81
CA CYS A 411 9.68 18.40 2.12
C CYS A 411 9.37 18.20 3.62
N MET A 412 10.02 17.25 4.28
CA MET A 412 9.83 16.96 5.70
C MET A 412 10.43 18.06 6.58
N CYS A 413 11.60 18.62 6.22
CA CYS A 413 12.13 19.81 6.89
C CYS A 413 11.21 21.04 6.74
N ARG A 414 10.56 21.22 5.58
CA ARG A 414 9.60 22.32 5.37
C ARG A 414 8.35 22.20 6.24
N VAL A 415 7.82 20.99 6.43
CA VAL A 415 6.69 20.73 7.35
C VAL A 415 7.03 21.16 8.77
N GLU A 416 8.29 20.99 9.19
CA GLU A 416 8.77 21.40 10.52
C GLU A 416 8.78 22.93 10.65
N SER A 417 9.41 23.64 9.71
CA SER A 417 9.46 25.11 9.70
C SER A 417 8.07 25.76 9.55
N ASP A 418 7.18 25.20 8.72
CA ASP A 418 5.81 25.69 8.57
C ASP A 418 4.96 25.46 9.84
N LYS A 419 5.25 24.39 10.61
CA LYS A 419 4.61 24.09 11.90
C LYS A 419 5.07 25.07 12.97
N GLU A 420 6.37 25.36 13.06
CA GLU A 420 6.91 26.39 13.97
C GLU A 420 6.37 27.78 13.65
N ALA A 421 6.19 28.10 12.37
CA ALA A 421 5.58 29.34 11.90
C ALA A 421 4.04 29.39 12.01
N GLY A 422 3.39 28.35 12.56
CA GLY A 422 1.94 28.29 12.76
C GLY A 422 1.10 28.05 11.49
N ASN A 423 1.70 27.92 10.31
CA ASN A 423 1.01 27.83 9.01
C ASN A 423 0.46 26.42 8.68
N SER A 424 0.27 25.57 9.70
CA SER A 424 0.03 24.12 9.50
C SER A 424 -1.37 23.75 8.99
N GLU A 425 -2.32 24.68 9.01
CA GLU A 425 -3.69 24.47 8.53
C GLU A 425 -3.83 24.85 7.06
N THR A 426 -3.29 26.01 6.65
CA THR A 426 -3.39 26.52 5.27
C THR A 426 -2.65 25.64 4.25
N ARG A 427 -1.60 24.92 4.67
CA ARG A 427 -0.85 23.94 3.85
C ARG A 427 -1.26 22.48 4.08
N SER A 428 -2.30 22.21 4.86
CA SER A 428 -2.72 20.85 5.18
C SER A 428 -3.12 20.02 3.95
N SER A 429 -3.73 20.65 2.93
CA SER A 429 -4.09 19.99 1.67
C SER A 429 -2.87 19.48 0.89
N SER A 430 -1.81 20.27 0.78
CA SER A 430 -0.58 19.91 0.04
C SER A 430 0.24 18.78 0.66
N TRP A 431 0.09 18.52 1.96
CA TRP A 431 0.82 17.45 2.66
C TRP A 431 0.07 16.11 2.72
N SER A 432 -1.22 16.11 2.38
CA SER A 432 -2.12 14.95 2.51
C SER A 432 -1.63 13.66 1.85
N GLN A 433 -0.85 13.77 0.77
CA GLN A 433 -0.32 12.62 0.01
C GLN A 433 1.08 12.19 0.46
N TYR A 434 1.74 12.91 1.38
CA TYR A 434 3.13 12.63 1.77
C TYR A 434 3.30 11.23 2.39
N LEU A 435 2.35 10.76 3.20
CA LEU A 435 2.36 9.38 3.73
C LEU A 435 2.28 8.33 2.60
N SER A 436 1.48 8.61 1.56
CA SER A 436 1.30 7.72 0.41
C SER A 436 2.55 7.68 -0.48
N ILE A 437 3.25 8.81 -0.62
CA ILE A 437 4.56 8.90 -1.28
C ILE A 437 5.61 8.13 -0.47
N LEU A 438 5.67 8.31 0.85
CA LEU A 438 6.59 7.56 1.72
C LEU A 438 6.33 6.05 1.69
N LYS A 439 5.06 5.61 1.59
CA LYS A 439 4.70 4.19 1.38
C LYS A 439 5.25 3.64 0.06
N ILE A 440 5.25 4.42 -1.02
CA ILE A 440 5.86 4.02 -2.30
C ILE A 440 7.39 4.00 -2.17
N ILE A 441 8.02 5.01 -1.54
CA ILE A 441 9.47 5.03 -1.30
C ILE A 441 9.91 3.84 -0.44
N ASN A 442 9.13 3.45 0.58
CA ASN A 442 9.33 2.20 1.31
C ASN A 442 9.24 0.97 0.38
N SER A 443 8.19 0.91 -0.45
CA SER A 443 8.01 -0.18 -1.41
C SER A 443 9.15 -0.27 -2.44
N MET A 444 9.80 0.84 -2.81
CA MET A 444 11.01 0.86 -3.64
C MET A 444 12.24 0.40 -2.83
N SER A 445 12.34 0.79 -1.55
CA SER A 445 13.48 0.44 -0.69
C SER A 445 13.62 -1.06 -0.41
N ASN A 446 12.51 -1.82 -0.51
CA ASN A 446 12.49 -3.29 -0.48
C ASN A 446 13.35 -3.96 -1.58
N ILE A 447 13.56 -3.30 -2.72
CA ILE A 447 14.23 -3.90 -3.90
C ILE A 447 15.76 -3.84 -3.78
N TYR A 448 16.30 -2.90 -2.99
CA TYR A 448 17.72 -2.57 -2.99
C TYR A 448 18.38 -2.83 -1.63
N GLN A 449 19.49 -3.58 -1.63
CA GLN A 449 20.32 -3.76 -0.44
C GLN A 449 20.78 -2.40 0.11
N GLY A 450 20.57 -2.16 1.40
CA GLY A 450 20.92 -0.91 2.08
C GLY A 450 19.93 0.25 1.92
N ALA A 451 19.01 0.23 0.94
CA ALA A 451 18.06 1.34 0.73
C ALA A 451 17.08 1.52 1.91
N LYS A 452 16.68 0.43 2.58
CA LYS A 452 15.93 0.53 3.85
C LYS A 452 16.67 1.37 4.89
N GLY A 453 17.99 1.19 5.01
CA GLY A 453 18.82 1.98 5.94
C GLY A 453 18.85 3.47 5.60
N GLN A 454 18.91 3.82 4.30
CA GLN A 454 18.81 5.22 3.86
C GLN A 454 17.45 5.84 4.23
N LEU A 455 16.35 5.09 4.07
CA LEU A 455 15.02 5.51 4.49
C LEU A 455 14.91 5.64 6.02
N THR A 456 15.46 4.69 6.79
CA THR A 456 15.52 4.77 8.26
C THR A 456 16.24 6.03 8.73
N VAL A 457 17.39 6.36 8.12
CA VAL A 457 18.16 7.58 8.46
C VAL A 457 17.35 8.85 8.17
N MET A 458 16.67 8.93 7.02
CA MET A 458 15.83 10.08 6.67
C MET A 458 14.62 10.23 7.61
N LEU A 459 13.93 9.13 7.94
CA LEU A 459 12.78 9.16 8.84
C LEU A 459 13.18 9.47 10.30
N ASN A 460 14.33 8.95 10.76
CA ASN A 460 14.88 9.29 12.08
C ASN A 460 15.32 10.76 12.17
N LYS A 461 15.93 11.30 11.11
CA LYS A 461 16.31 12.73 11.01
C LYS A 461 15.07 13.62 11.14
N ASN A 462 14.00 13.32 10.40
CA ASN A 462 12.80 14.15 10.33
C ASN A 462 11.65 13.63 11.23
N LYS A 463 12.00 13.05 12.38
CA LYS A 463 11.07 12.34 13.29
C LYS A 463 9.84 13.17 13.68
N ALA A 464 9.99 14.45 13.98
CA ALA A 464 8.88 15.31 14.39
C ALA A 464 7.85 15.52 13.26
N SER A 465 8.32 15.81 12.04
CA SER A 465 7.46 15.91 10.85
C SER A 465 6.81 14.58 10.50
N PHE A 466 7.52 13.45 10.61
CA PHE A 466 6.93 12.13 10.34
C PHE A 466 5.80 11.79 11.31
N CYS A 467 6.01 12.01 12.61
CA CYS A 467 4.97 11.79 13.61
C CYS A 467 3.77 12.72 13.39
N PHE A 468 4.00 14.00 13.05
CA PHE A 468 2.93 14.95 12.74
C PHE A 468 2.11 14.55 11.50
N LEU A 469 2.75 14.09 10.43
CA LEU A 469 2.05 13.61 9.24
C LEU A 469 1.19 12.38 9.56
N LEU A 470 1.71 11.43 10.34
CA LEU A 470 0.96 10.25 10.78
C LEU A 470 -0.29 10.65 11.57
N VAL A 471 -0.16 11.49 12.60
CA VAL A 471 -1.29 11.92 13.45
C VAL A 471 -2.31 12.78 12.69
N LYS A 472 -1.90 13.54 11.65
CA LYS A 472 -2.78 14.44 10.89
C LYS A 472 -3.43 13.81 9.65
N PHE A 473 -2.82 12.80 9.04
CA PHE A 473 -3.25 12.28 7.73
C PHE A 473 -3.44 10.75 7.64
N ALA A 474 -3.07 9.96 8.65
CA ALA A 474 -3.43 8.55 8.66
C ALA A 474 -4.95 8.38 8.87
N LYS A 475 -5.60 7.51 8.10
CA LYS A 475 -7.04 7.21 8.22
C LYS A 475 -7.27 5.73 8.55
N ARG A 476 -8.46 5.42 9.08
CA ARG A 476 -8.94 4.04 9.23
C ARG A 476 -9.12 3.41 7.83
N GLY A 477 -8.79 2.13 7.69
CA GLY A 477 -8.85 1.38 6.43
C GLY A 477 -7.61 1.53 5.53
N ASP A 478 -6.78 2.56 5.72
CA ASP A 478 -5.49 2.67 5.04
C ASP A 478 -4.48 1.66 5.63
N ASP A 479 -3.78 0.91 4.77
CA ASP A 479 -2.67 0.05 5.20
C ASP A 479 -1.42 0.90 5.56
N HIS A 480 -1.18 1.04 6.86
CA HIS A 480 0.02 1.62 7.46
C HIS A 480 1.02 0.59 7.99
N GLN A 481 0.92 -0.71 7.64
CA GLN A 481 1.75 -1.76 8.26
C GLN A 481 3.25 -1.53 8.11
N TRP A 482 3.66 -0.90 7.00
CA TRP A 482 5.04 -0.53 6.72
C TRP A 482 5.66 0.42 7.76
N VAL A 483 4.86 1.26 8.45
CA VAL A 483 5.35 2.22 9.44
C VAL A 483 5.99 1.50 10.64
N PHE A 484 5.53 0.29 10.96
CA PHE A 484 6.00 -0.48 12.12
C PHE A 484 7.36 -1.16 11.90
N GLU A 485 7.91 -1.10 10.68
CA GLU A 485 9.34 -1.38 10.43
C GLU A 485 10.24 -0.24 10.95
N TYR A 486 9.68 0.95 11.18
CA TYR A 486 10.40 2.18 11.53
C TYR A 486 10.02 2.70 12.93
N LYS A 487 9.85 1.81 13.92
CA LYS A 487 9.47 2.19 15.30
C LYS A 487 10.33 3.32 15.88
N GLU A 488 11.65 3.28 15.67
CA GLU A 488 12.57 4.33 16.13
C GLU A 488 12.28 5.73 15.55
N ALA A 489 11.71 5.81 14.34
CA ALA A 489 11.31 7.07 13.72
C ALA A 489 9.96 7.60 14.22
N THR A 490 9.26 6.86 15.07
CA THR A 490 7.93 7.23 15.61
C THR A 490 8.00 7.65 17.08
N ASN A 491 7.01 8.42 17.54
CA ASN A 491 6.79 8.77 18.94
C ASN A 491 5.55 8.04 19.50
N PHE A 492 5.35 8.17 20.81
CA PHE A 492 4.16 7.66 21.53
C PHE A 492 2.84 8.08 20.85
N GLU A 493 2.71 9.36 20.54
CA GLU A 493 1.49 9.96 19.98
C GLU A 493 1.09 9.32 18.64
N ALA A 494 2.05 9.16 17.72
CA ALA A 494 1.84 8.54 16.42
C ALA A 494 1.57 7.03 16.52
N ARG A 495 2.26 6.30 17.39
CA ARG A 495 1.99 4.86 17.60
C ARG A 495 0.63 4.62 18.24
N ARG A 496 0.27 5.41 19.26
CA ARG A 496 -1.07 5.42 19.85
C ARG A 496 -2.13 5.73 18.79
N HIS A 497 -1.93 6.76 17.97
CA HIS A 497 -2.88 7.11 16.90
C HIS A 497 -3.07 5.93 15.91
N LEU A 498 -1.97 5.36 15.40
CA LEU A 498 -2.00 4.21 14.49
C LEU A 498 -2.53 2.91 15.10
N ALA A 499 -2.59 2.80 16.42
CA ALA A 499 -3.25 1.72 17.15
C ALA A 499 -4.75 2.03 17.37
N MET A 500 -5.09 3.29 17.73
CA MET A 500 -6.48 3.72 17.91
C MET A 500 -7.30 3.68 16.62
N LEU A 501 -6.67 3.86 15.45
CA LEU A 501 -7.31 3.67 14.14
C LEU A 501 -7.80 2.22 13.88
N LEU A 502 -7.44 1.23 14.71
CA LEU A 502 -7.97 -0.14 14.62
C LEU A 502 -9.31 -0.35 15.34
N PHE A 503 -9.69 0.53 16.27
CA PHE A 503 -11.01 0.50 16.89
C PHE A 503 -12.07 1.11 15.95
N PRO A 504 -13.35 0.72 16.07
CA PRO A 504 -14.45 1.41 15.39
C PRO A 504 -14.58 2.86 15.89
N ASP A 505 -15.37 3.67 15.19
CA ASP A 505 -15.85 4.93 15.78
C ASP A 505 -17.03 4.60 16.70
N VAL A 506 -16.88 4.94 17.98
CA VAL A 506 -18.00 4.94 18.94
C VAL A 506 -19.04 5.92 18.44
N LYS A 507 -20.29 5.46 18.29
CA LYS A 507 -21.39 6.31 17.83
C LYS A 507 -21.84 7.23 18.96
N GLU A 508 -22.30 8.42 18.61
CA GLU A 508 -22.92 9.35 19.58
C GLU A 508 -24.44 9.10 19.73
N ASP A 509 -25.01 8.25 18.87
CA ASP A 509 -26.42 7.87 18.85
C ASP A 509 -26.73 6.81 19.93
N PHE A 510 -27.40 7.23 21.00
CA PHE A 510 -27.69 6.39 22.17
C PHE A 510 -28.56 5.15 21.87
N GLU A 511 -29.36 5.18 20.80
CA GLU A 511 -30.28 4.10 20.42
C GLU A 511 -29.58 2.83 19.89
N GLU A 512 -28.27 2.89 19.61
CA GLU A 512 -27.47 1.75 19.12
C GLU A 512 -26.36 1.29 20.10
N MET A 513 -26.35 1.79 21.35
CA MET A 513 -25.40 1.34 22.38
C MET A 513 -25.90 0.10 23.13
N HIS A 514 -24.95 -0.72 23.60
CA HIS A 514 -25.24 -1.89 24.44
C HIS A 514 -25.57 -1.45 25.87
N GLU A 515 -26.81 -1.67 26.31
CA GLU A 515 -27.31 -1.28 27.64
C GLU A 515 -26.88 -2.26 28.74
N MET A 516 -26.44 -1.72 29.88
CA MET A 516 -25.97 -2.48 31.04
C MET A 516 -26.53 -1.89 32.34
N LEU A 517 -27.40 -2.65 33.02
CA LEU A 517 -27.99 -2.28 34.31
C LEU A 517 -27.47 -3.22 35.41
N ILE A 518 -26.57 -2.71 36.27
CA ILE A 518 -25.75 -3.53 37.18
C ILE A 518 -25.98 -3.19 38.65
N ASP A 519 -25.97 -4.19 39.53
CA ASP A 519 -25.90 -4.01 40.98
C ASP A 519 -24.44 -3.77 41.43
N ARG A 520 -24.17 -2.70 42.20
CA ARG A 520 -22.83 -2.45 42.75
C ARG A 520 -22.33 -3.60 43.64
N SER A 521 -23.22 -4.37 44.28
CA SER A 521 -22.86 -5.53 45.10
C SER A 521 -22.43 -6.77 44.28
N ASN A 522 -22.89 -6.88 43.03
CA ASN A 522 -22.60 -8.00 42.11
C ASN A 522 -21.76 -7.56 40.90
N LEU A 523 -21.01 -6.45 41.03
CA LEU A 523 -20.36 -5.73 39.93
C LEU A 523 -19.65 -6.65 38.93
N LEU A 524 -18.76 -7.53 39.40
CA LEU A 524 -17.93 -8.36 38.53
C LEU A 524 -18.74 -9.43 37.78
N SER A 525 -19.67 -10.11 38.46
CA SER A 525 -20.46 -11.20 37.86
C SER A 525 -21.50 -10.68 36.87
N GLU A 526 -22.20 -9.59 37.20
CA GLU A 526 -23.17 -9.01 36.26
C GLU A 526 -22.44 -8.37 35.06
N SER A 527 -21.28 -7.71 35.28
CA SER A 527 -20.44 -7.21 34.16
C SER A 527 -19.99 -8.34 33.23
N PHE A 528 -19.61 -9.49 33.78
CA PHE A 528 -19.20 -10.67 33.02
C PHE A 528 -20.35 -11.16 32.12
N GLU A 529 -21.55 -11.34 32.68
CA GLU A 529 -22.73 -11.79 31.93
C GLU A 529 -23.09 -10.82 30.77
N TYR A 530 -23.15 -9.51 31.03
CA TYR A 530 -23.46 -8.51 29.99
C TYR A 530 -22.43 -8.43 28.86
N ILE A 531 -21.12 -8.56 29.16
CA ILE A 531 -20.04 -8.37 28.17
C ILE A 531 -19.68 -9.67 27.42
N VAL A 532 -19.83 -10.84 28.05
CA VAL A 532 -19.64 -12.14 27.37
C VAL A 532 -20.85 -12.51 26.53
N GLY A 533 -22.07 -12.22 27.00
CA GLY A 533 -23.31 -12.47 26.26
C GLY A 533 -23.53 -11.59 25.03
N ALA A 534 -22.84 -10.44 24.94
CA ALA A 534 -22.93 -9.52 23.82
C ALA A 534 -22.18 -10.01 22.57
N SER A 535 -22.69 -9.64 21.38
CA SER A 535 -21.94 -9.80 20.13
C SER A 535 -20.89 -8.70 19.96
N PRO A 536 -19.82 -8.92 19.17
CA PRO A 536 -18.83 -7.89 18.88
C PRO A 536 -19.44 -6.60 18.31
N GLU A 537 -20.40 -6.74 17.41
CA GLU A 537 -21.04 -5.62 16.69
C GLU A 537 -21.89 -4.74 17.60
N ALA A 538 -22.55 -5.33 18.61
CA ALA A 538 -23.27 -4.56 19.63
C ALA A 538 -22.31 -3.75 20.50
N LEU A 539 -21.18 -4.36 20.90
CA LEU A 539 -20.15 -3.69 21.68
C LEU A 539 -19.39 -2.61 20.87
N HIS A 540 -19.31 -2.73 19.53
CA HIS A 540 -18.77 -1.68 18.65
C HIS A 540 -19.61 -0.40 18.63
N GLY A 541 -20.92 -0.47 18.94
CA GLY A 541 -21.78 0.72 19.06
C GLY A 541 -21.38 1.64 20.21
N GLY A 542 -20.82 1.07 21.28
CA GLY A 542 -20.53 1.72 22.56
C GLY A 542 -21.38 1.13 23.68
N LEU A 543 -21.10 1.57 24.92
CA LEU A 543 -21.78 1.09 26.13
C LEU A 543 -22.65 2.18 26.76
N PHE A 544 -23.89 1.83 27.11
CA PHE A 544 -24.75 2.61 27.99
C PHE A 544 -24.83 1.93 29.36
N MET A 545 -24.59 2.67 30.44
CA MET A 545 -24.31 2.10 31.77
C MET A 545 -25.12 2.79 32.87
N GLU A 546 -25.83 1.98 33.66
CA GLU A 546 -26.62 2.40 34.82
C GLU A 546 -26.39 1.47 36.03
N PHE A 547 -26.41 2.04 37.24
CA PHE A 547 -26.39 1.26 38.49
C PHE A 547 -27.81 1.13 39.06
N LYS A 548 -28.17 -0.09 39.49
CA LYS A 548 -29.51 -0.39 40.04
C LYS A 548 -29.80 0.48 41.26
N ASN A 549 -30.97 1.13 41.26
CA ASN A 549 -31.45 2.08 42.27
C ASN A 549 -30.73 3.44 42.30
N GLU A 550 -29.88 3.76 41.31
CA GLU A 550 -29.30 5.10 41.13
C GLU A 550 -30.00 5.87 39.99
N GLU A 551 -30.05 7.19 40.11
CA GLU A 551 -30.62 8.10 39.09
C GLU A 551 -29.52 8.68 38.17
N ALA A 552 -28.27 8.25 38.36
CA ALA A 552 -27.12 8.74 37.62
C ALA A 552 -26.89 7.86 36.39
N THR A 553 -26.77 8.48 35.22
CA THR A 553 -26.64 7.79 33.93
C THR A 553 -25.61 8.48 33.02
N GLY A 554 -25.16 7.79 31.98
CA GLY A 554 -24.33 8.36 30.91
C GLY A 554 -22.81 8.34 31.17
N PRO A 555 -22.02 9.14 30.42
CA PRO A 555 -20.58 8.92 30.25
C PRO A 555 -19.73 8.98 31.53
N GLY A 556 -20.21 9.65 32.58
CA GLY A 556 -19.55 9.67 33.89
C GLY A 556 -19.69 8.35 34.65
N VAL A 557 -20.83 7.69 34.54
CA VAL A 557 -21.08 6.37 35.17
C VAL A 557 -20.31 5.28 34.43
N LEU A 558 -20.27 5.34 33.09
CA LEU A 558 -19.47 4.42 32.27
C LEU A 558 -17.97 4.45 32.65
N ARG A 559 -17.39 5.65 32.84
CA ARG A 559 -15.99 5.79 33.29
C ARG A 559 -15.77 5.28 34.71
N GLU A 560 -16.77 5.44 35.59
CA GLU A 560 -16.72 4.87 36.95
C GLU A 560 -16.70 3.34 36.89
N TRP A 561 -17.62 2.73 36.14
CA TRP A 561 -17.71 1.29 35.92
C TRP A 561 -16.40 0.72 35.37
N PHE A 562 -15.80 1.32 34.33
CA PHE A 562 -14.51 0.90 33.78
C PHE A 562 -13.40 0.84 34.85
N TYR A 563 -13.32 1.83 35.74
CA TYR A 563 -12.33 1.82 36.82
C TYR A 563 -12.62 0.71 37.83
N LEU A 564 -13.86 0.62 38.32
CA LEU A 564 -14.27 -0.33 39.36
C LEU A 564 -14.16 -1.79 38.88
N VAL A 565 -14.64 -2.11 37.68
CA VAL A 565 -14.58 -3.49 37.15
C VAL A 565 -13.13 -3.93 36.93
N CYS A 566 -12.24 -3.00 36.53
CA CYS A 566 -10.80 -3.29 36.46
C CYS A 566 -10.16 -3.48 37.84
N GLN A 567 -10.60 -2.77 38.89
CA GLN A 567 -10.08 -3.04 40.24
C GLN A 567 -10.48 -4.45 40.72
N GLU A 568 -11.67 -4.94 40.37
CA GLU A 568 -12.10 -6.29 40.73
C GLU A 568 -11.46 -7.39 39.86
N ILE A 569 -11.33 -7.22 38.55
CA ILE A 569 -10.64 -8.20 37.68
C ILE A 569 -9.19 -8.44 38.15
N PHE A 570 -8.48 -7.37 38.50
CA PHE A 570 -7.08 -7.41 38.92
C PHE A 570 -6.91 -7.43 40.47
N ASN A 571 -7.98 -7.74 41.20
CA ASN A 571 -7.97 -7.91 42.65
C ASN A 571 -7.11 -9.13 43.04
N PRO A 572 -6.06 -9.00 43.88
CA PRO A 572 -5.20 -10.13 44.27
C PRO A 572 -5.90 -11.26 45.05
N LYS A 573 -7.19 -11.11 45.40
CA LYS A 573 -8.03 -12.18 45.92
C LYS A 573 -8.52 -13.15 44.83
N ASN A 574 -8.60 -12.68 43.58
CA ASN A 574 -9.07 -13.46 42.44
C ASN A 574 -7.91 -14.25 41.84
N THR A 575 -8.19 -15.48 41.41
CA THR A 575 -7.17 -16.43 40.93
C THR A 575 -6.65 -16.14 39.52
N LEU A 576 -7.16 -15.11 38.85
CA LEU A 576 -6.90 -14.81 37.44
C LEU A 576 -5.50 -14.20 37.19
N PHE A 577 -5.09 -13.20 37.98
CA PHE A 577 -3.87 -12.43 37.71
C PHE A 577 -2.92 -12.40 38.92
N LEU A 578 -1.62 -12.49 38.65
CA LEU A 578 -0.56 -12.26 39.63
C LEU A 578 -0.08 -10.82 39.55
N ARG A 579 0.12 -10.19 40.71
CA ARG A 579 0.66 -8.83 40.85
C ARG A 579 2.19 -8.90 40.89
N SER A 580 2.88 -7.98 40.21
CA SER A 580 4.34 -7.86 40.36
C SER A 580 4.73 -7.40 41.77
N ALA A 581 5.89 -7.87 42.24
CA ALA A 581 6.49 -7.47 43.50
C ALA A 581 7.23 -6.12 43.42
N ASP A 582 7.73 -5.76 42.23
CA ASP A 582 8.44 -4.49 41.98
C ASP A 582 7.49 -3.33 41.61
N ASP A 583 6.40 -3.63 40.88
CA ASP A 583 5.39 -2.64 40.48
C ASP A 583 3.98 -3.11 40.83
N PHE A 584 3.41 -2.52 41.88
CA PHE A 584 2.06 -2.80 42.36
C PHE A 584 0.91 -2.48 41.38
N ARG A 585 1.19 -1.92 40.21
CA ARG A 585 0.21 -1.71 39.12
C ARG A 585 0.37 -2.71 37.97
N ARG A 586 1.44 -3.52 37.94
CA ARG A 586 1.70 -4.51 36.89
C ARG A 586 1.16 -5.89 37.24
N PHE A 587 0.55 -6.52 36.25
CA PHE A 587 -0.05 -7.84 36.36
C PHE A 587 0.36 -8.77 35.22
N SER A 588 0.51 -10.05 35.54
CA SER A 588 0.66 -11.16 34.60
C SER A 588 -0.46 -12.19 34.81
N PRO A 589 -0.89 -12.93 33.76
CA PRO A 589 -1.85 -14.02 33.93
C PRO A 589 -1.30 -15.08 34.90
N ASN A 590 -2.12 -15.52 35.85
CA ASN A 590 -1.71 -16.56 36.80
C ASN A 590 -1.66 -17.93 36.10
N PRO A 591 -0.53 -18.67 36.09
CA PRO A 591 -0.48 -20.03 35.57
C PRO A 591 -1.47 -21.00 36.25
N ALA A 592 -1.77 -20.75 37.54
CA ALA A 592 -2.68 -21.54 38.37
C ALA A 592 -4.16 -21.12 38.28
N SER A 593 -4.51 -20.14 37.44
CA SER A 593 -5.91 -19.77 37.14
C SER A 593 -6.78 -20.97 36.70
N LYS A 594 -6.15 -22.01 36.13
CA LYS A 594 -6.73 -23.30 35.71
C LYS A 594 -7.47 -24.07 36.80
N VAL A 595 -7.36 -23.68 38.07
CA VAL A 595 -8.16 -24.22 39.18
C VAL A 595 -9.64 -23.80 39.07
N ASP A 596 -9.92 -22.66 38.43
CA ASP A 596 -11.29 -22.22 38.10
C ASP A 596 -11.67 -22.70 36.68
N PRO A 597 -12.75 -23.48 36.50
CA PRO A 597 -13.25 -23.87 35.19
C PRO A 597 -13.61 -22.69 34.26
N LEU A 598 -14.04 -21.56 34.81
CA LEU A 598 -14.47 -20.36 34.06
C LEU A 598 -13.32 -19.41 33.72
N HIS A 599 -12.09 -19.70 34.14
CA HIS A 599 -10.94 -18.84 33.83
C HIS A 599 -10.77 -18.49 32.33
N PRO A 600 -11.04 -19.37 31.34
CA PRO A 600 -10.83 -19.03 29.92
C PRO A 600 -11.76 -17.88 29.50
N ASP A 601 -13.02 -17.97 29.91
CA ASP A 601 -14.06 -16.99 29.61
C ASP A 601 -13.79 -15.67 30.35
N PHE A 602 -13.27 -15.73 31.59
CA PHE A 602 -12.81 -14.54 32.32
C PHE A 602 -11.62 -13.84 31.64
N PHE A 603 -10.72 -14.56 30.95
CA PHE A 603 -9.67 -13.93 30.14
C PHE A 603 -10.24 -13.30 28.86
N GLU A 604 -11.21 -13.93 28.19
CA GLU A 604 -11.90 -13.35 27.03
C GLU A 604 -12.68 -12.07 27.41
N PHE A 605 -13.45 -12.13 28.51
CA PHE A 605 -14.09 -10.98 29.15
C PHE A 605 -13.09 -9.85 29.46
N THR A 606 -11.95 -10.17 30.09
CA THR A 606 -10.93 -9.16 30.42
C THR A 606 -10.32 -8.55 29.14
N GLY A 607 -10.14 -9.34 28.09
CA GLY A 607 -9.73 -8.86 26.77
C GLY A 607 -10.71 -7.83 26.20
N ARG A 608 -12.02 -8.14 26.22
CA ARG A 608 -13.09 -7.21 25.80
C ARG A 608 -13.08 -5.94 26.65
N VAL A 609 -13.07 -6.05 27.98
CA VAL A 609 -13.11 -4.88 28.91
C VAL A 609 -11.92 -3.95 28.70
N ILE A 610 -10.69 -4.46 28.57
CA ILE A 610 -9.50 -3.63 28.34
C ILE A 610 -9.55 -2.97 26.95
N ALA A 611 -10.02 -3.68 25.93
CA ALA A 611 -10.19 -3.12 24.59
C ALA A 611 -11.26 -2.02 24.57
N LEU A 612 -12.40 -2.23 25.23
CA LEU A 612 -13.47 -1.24 25.40
C LEU A 612 -13.00 -0.01 26.17
N ALA A 613 -12.21 -0.18 27.24
CA ALA A 613 -11.63 0.94 27.99
C ALA A 613 -10.72 1.81 27.10
N LEU A 614 -9.90 1.19 26.25
CA LEU A 614 -9.07 1.90 25.28
C LEU A 614 -9.92 2.59 24.19
N MET A 615 -10.95 1.93 23.66
CA MET A 615 -11.89 2.49 22.68
C MET A 615 -12.57 3.76 23.21
N HIS A 616 -13.08 3.72 24.45
CA HIS A 616 -13.65 4.87 25.15
C HIS A 616 -12.59 5.83 25.75
N LYS A 617 -11.29 5.57 25.54
CA LYS A 617 -10.12 6.38 25.95
C LYS A 617 -10.00 6.58 27.48
N VAL A 618 -10.47 5.62 28.27
CA VAL A 618 -10.48 5.66 29.74
C VAL A 618 -9.20 5.07 30.32
N GLN A 619 -8.53 5.81 31.21
CA GLN A 619 -7.35 5.31 31.94
C GLN A 619 -7.79 4.52 33.17
N VAL A 620 -7.64 3.20 33.14
CA VAL A 620 -8.05 2.26 34.20
C VAL A 620 -6.96 2.02 35.26
N GLY A 621 -5.71 2.43 35.00
CA GLY A 621 -4.59 2.35 35.96
C GLY A 621 -3.90 0.99 36.09
N VAL A 622 -4.34 -0.01 35.31
CA VAL A 622 -3.76 -1.35 35.23
C VAL A 622 -2.62 -1.34 34.20
N LEU A 623 -1.49 -1.95 34.54
CA LEU A 623 -0.35 -2.16 33.65
C LEU A 623 -0.12 -3.66 33.42
N PHE A 624 0.50 -4.02 32.30
CA PHE A 624 0.86 -5.40 32.01
C PHE A 624 2.35 -5.66 32.30
N ASP A 625 2.65 -6.90 32.69
CA ASP A 625 4.01 -7.42 32.74
C ASP A 625 4.60 -7.54 31.32
N ARG A 626 5.93 -7.43 31.22
CA ARG A 626 6.68 -7.45 29.97
C ARG A 626 6.53 -8.75 29.19
N VAL A 627 6.56 -9.91 29.86
CA VAL A 627 6.36 -11.23 29.26
C VAL A 627 4.94 -11.37 28.71
N PHE A 628 3.94 -10.83 29.40
CA PHE A 628 2.55 -10.85 28.94
C PHE A 628 2.37 -10.00 27.68
N PHE A 629 2.86 -8.75 27.68
CA PHE A 629 2.82 -7.87 26.50
C PHE A 629 3.52 -8.46 25.27
N LEU A 630 4.71 -9.06 25.43
CA LEU A 630 5.45 -9.66 24.32
C LEU A 630 4.67 -10.82 23.67
N GLN A 631 3.97 -11.64 24.45
CA GLN A 631 3.14 -12.73 23.90
C GLN A 631 1.89 -12.21 23.18
N LEU A 632 1.24 -11.15 23.69
CA LEU A 632 0.15 -10.45 23.00
C LEU A 632 0.60 -9.87 21.65
N ALA A 633 1.83 -9.33 21.58
CA ALA A 633 2.46 -8.88 20.33
C ALA A 633 2.95 -10.03 19.42
N GLY A 634 2.94 -11.28 19.88
CA GLY A 634 3.47 -12.45 19.15
C GLY A 634 4.99 -12.46 19.01
N LEU A 635 5.71 -11.78 19.91
CA LEU A 635 7.16 -11.69 19.93
C LEU A 635 7.75 -12.81 20.81
N LYS A 636 8.99 -13.21 20.51
CA LYS A 636 9.74 -14.13 21.38
C LYS A 636 10.27 -13.38 22.61
N ILE A 637 10.20 -14.02 23.76
CA ILE A 637 10.77 -13.55 25.03
C ILE A 637 12.27 -13.90 25.03
N SER A 638 13.13 -12.97 25.43
CA SER A 638 14.57 -13.15 25.62
C SER A 638 14.95 -13.13 27.11
N LEU A 639 16.22 -13.40 27.42
CA LEU A 639 16.74 -13.34 28.79
C LEU A 639 16.58 -11.94 29.42
N GLU A 640 16.83 -10.88 28.66
CA GLU A 640 16.68 -9.50 29.17
C GLU A 640 15.21 -9.14 29.46
N ASP A 641 14.25 -9.83 28.85
CA ASP A 641 12.82 -9.56 29.06
C ASP A 641 12.26 -10.16 30.36
N ILE A 642 12.88 -11.21 30.90
CA ILE A 642 12.47 -11.82 32.18
C ILE A 642 13.16 -11.19 33.40
N LYS A 643 14.13 -10.28 33.17
CA LYS A 643 14.98 -9.67 34.20
C LYS A 643 14.20 -9.06 35.37
N ASP A 644 13.13 -8.33 35.06
CA ASP A 644 12.30 -7.63 36.04
C ASP A 644 11.05 -8.46 36.44
N THR A 645 10.79 -9.59 35.76
CA THR A 645 9.71 -10.54 36.07
C THR A 645 10.17 -11.63 37.06
N ASP A 646 11.41 -12.13 36.91
CA ASP A 646 12.06 -13.08 37.84
C ASP A 646 13.59 -12.88 37.85
N ARG A 647 14.04 -12.04 38.79
CA ARG A 647 15.47 -11.72 38.98
C ARG A 647 16.32 -12.94 39.34
N ILE A 648 15.75 -13.95 40.00
CA ILE A 648 16.50 -15.16 40.42
C ILE A 648 16.78 -16.00 39.18
N MET A 649 15.73 -16.29 38.40
CA MET A 649 15.82 -17.05 37.16
C MET A 649 16.70 -16.34 36.12
N TYR A 650 16.57 -15.03 35.98
CA TYR A 650 17.46 -14.21 35.14
C TYR A 650 18.94 -14.38 35.55
N ASN A 651 19.26 -14.25 36.84
CA ASN A 651 20.65 -14.39 37.31
C ASN A 651 21.20 -15.81 37.07
N SER A 652 20.42 -16.86 37.31
CA SER A 652 20.84 -18.25 37.05
C SER A 652 21.05 -18.53 35.56
N CYS A 653 20.13 -18.09 34.70
CA CYS A 653 20.27 -18.21 33.25
C CYS A 653 21.48 -17.41 32.73
N LYS A 654 21.70 -16.20 33.26
CA LYS A 654 22.85 -15.37 32.93
C LYS A 654 24.18 -16.02 33.33
N GLN A 655 24.26 -16.57 34.55
CA GLN A 655 25.44 -17.31 35.01
C GLN A 655 25.76 -18.50 34.08
N ILE A 656 24.76 -19.25 33.62
CA ILE A 656 24.96 -20.35 32.67
C ILE A 656 25.58 -19.87 31.36
N LEU A 657 25.19 -18.70 30.84
CA LEU A 657 25.74 -18.12 29.61
C LEU A 657 27.12 -17.47 29.79
N GLU A 658 27.40 -16.90 30.97
CA GLU A 658 28.65 -16.17 31.25
C GLU A 658 29.77 -17.05 31.85
N MET A 659 29.46 -18.27 32.31
CA MET A 659 30.48 -19.24 32.77
C MET A 659 31.52 -19.56 31.69
N ASP A 660 32.76 -19.82 32.13
CA ASP A 660 33.85 -20.25 31.26
C ASP A 660 33.53 -21.59 30.55
N PRO A 661 33.70 -21.69 29.21
CA PRO A 661 33.41 -22.92 28.46
C PRO A 661 34.16 -24.16 28.95
N VAL A 662 35.46 -24.04 29.26
CA VAL A 662 36.32 -25.18 29.61
C VAL A 662 35.96 -25.71 31.00
N PHE A 663 35.61 -24.83 31.94
CA PHE A 663 35.08 -25.22 33.24
C PHE A 663 33.67 -25.80 33.13
N PHE A 664 32.78 -25.20 32.33
CA PHE A 664 31.39 -25.63 32.17
C PHE A 664 31.27 -27.05 31.59
N ASP A 665 32.09 -27.38 30.58
CA ASP A 665 32.11 -28.70 29.92
C ASP A 665 32.92 -29.77 30.69
N SER A 666 33.50 -29.41 31.84
CA SER A 666 34.26 -30.34 32.68
C SER A 666 33.35 -31.19 33.58
N ASN A 667 33.89 -32.30 34.09
CA ASN A 667 33.23 -33.11 35.13
C ASN A 667 33.00 -32.37 36.47
N ALA A 668 33.46 -31.12 36.61
CA ALA A 668 33.19 -30.23 37.74
C ALA A 668 32.18 -29.10 37.41
N GLY A 669 31.59 -29.12 36.21
CA GLY A 669 30.53 -28.22 35.79
C GLY A 669 29.16 -28.55 36.42
N LEU A 670 28.11 -27.86 35.95
CA LEU A 670 26.77 -27.94 36.58
C LEU A 670 25.98 -29.24 36.31
N GLY A 671 26.46 -30.13 35.44
CA GLY A 671 25.84 -31.43 35.17
C GLY A 671 24.42 -31.39 34.59
N LEU A 672 24.01 -30.26 33.99
CA LEU A 672 22.64 -30.03 33.53
C LEU A 672 22.27 -30.89 32.31
N THR A 673 20.98 -31.19 32.17
CA THR A 673 20.36 -31.81 30.98
C THR A 673 19.22 -30.94 30.48
N PHE A 674 18.64 -31.22 29.30
CA PHE A 674 17.52 -30.45 28.73
C PHE A 674 16.18 -30.79 29.42
N VAL A 675 16.10 -30.50 30.70
CA VAL A 675 15.03 -30.86 31.63
C VAL A 675 14.73 -29.69 32.56
N LEU A 676 13.44 -29.51 32.89
CA LEU A 676 12.95 -28.59 33.92
C LEU A 676 12.16 -29.39 34.97
N GLU A 677 12.51 -29.22 36.24
CA GLU A 677 11.69 -29.69 37.35
C GLU A 677 10.63 -28.63 37.71
N THR A 678 9.38 -29.06 37.83
CA THR A 678 8.23 -28.20 38.19
C THR A 678 7.50 -28.80 39.38
N GLU A 679 7.22 -27.99 40.40
CA GLU A 679 6.34 -28.37 41.51
C GLU A 679 4.99 -27.65 41.35
N GLU A 680 3.97 -28.39 40.88
CA GLU A 680 2.61 -27.88 40.71
C GLU A 680 1.69 -28.52 41.76
N LEU A 681 1.03 -27.71 42.60
CA LEU A 681 0.15 -28.17 43.69
C LEU A 681 0.81 -29.21 44.64
N GLY A 682 2.13 -29.11 44.84
CA GLY A 682 2.93 -30.05 45.67
C GLY A 682 3.34 -31.34 44.95
N LYS A 683 2.94 -31.54 43.69
CA LYS A 683 3.42 -32.64 42.84
C LYS A 683 4.66 -32.19 42.07
N ARG A 684 5.77 -32.91 42.24
CA ARG A 684 6.98 -32.72 41.42
C ARG A 684 6.89 -33.51 40.13
N ASP A 685 7.03 -32.82 39.01
CA ASP A 685 7.11 -33.39 37.67
C ASP A 685 8.39 -32.95 36.96
N THR A 686 8.89 -33.82 36.08
CA THR A 686 10.18 -33.68 35.40
C THR A 686 9.95 -33.58 33.88
N ILE A 687 9.97 -32.35 33.36
CA ILE A 687 9.56 -32.01 32.00
C ILE A 687 10.79 -31.91 31.09
N GLU A 688 10.77 -32.59 29.95
CA GLU A 688 11.80 -32.44 28.92
C GLU A 688 11.60 -31.15 28.10
N LEU A 689 12.66 -30.35 27.95
CA LEU A 689 12.64 -29.10 27.19
C LEU A 689 12.73 -29.33 25.67
N CYS A 690 13.28 -30.47 25.25
CA CYS A 690 13.29 -30.94 23.87
C CYS A 690 13.18 -32.48 23.84
N PRO A 691 12.81 -33.10 22.71
CA PRO A 691 12.72 -34.56 22.61
C PRO A 691 14.03 -35.25 23.01
N GLY A 692 13.98 -36.20 23.95
CA GLY A 692 15.15 -36.90 24.48
C GLY A 692 15.99 -36.06 25.44
N GLY A 693 15.45 -34.96 25.96
CA GLY A 693 16.18 -33.95 26.73
C GLY A 693 16.88 -34.49 27.98
N LYS A 694 16.33 -35.54 28.62
CA LYS A 694 16.94 -36.27 29.75
C LYS A 694 18.31 -36.88 29.43
N PHE A 695 18.57 -37.21 28.17
CA PHE A 695 19.82 -37.84 27.72
C PHE A 695 20.75 -36.86 27.01
N LYS A 696 20.32 -35.60 26.84
CA LYS A 696 21.12 -34.53 26.23
C LYS A 696 21.71 -33.66 27.33
N ALA A 697 23.01 -33.77 27.55
CA ALA A 697 23.76 -32.87 28.42
C ALA A 697 23.78 -31.44 27.87
N VAL A 698 23.77 -30.45 28.76
CA VAL A 698 24.00 -29.05 28.41
C VAL A 698 25.53 -28.83 28.34
N ASN A 699 26.00 -28.22 27.25
CA ASN A 699 27.42 -27.91 27.02
C ASN A 699 27.61 -26.45 26.55
N SER A 700 28.85 -25.98 26.43
CA SER A 700 29.20 -24.61 26.10
C SER A 700 28.67 -24.13 24.73
N GLU A 701 28.46 -25.06 23.79
CA GLU A 701 27.85 -24.82 22.47
C GLU A 701 26.32 -24.69 22.57
N ASN A 702 25.67 -25.58 23.32
CA ASN A 702 24.21 -25.74 23.32
C ASN A 702 23.50 -24.98 24.47
N ARG A 703 24.23 -24.46 25.46
CA ARG A 703 23.70 -23.74 26.64
C ARG A 703 22.78 -22.57 26.30
N LYS A 704 22.98 -21.91 25.16
CA LYS A 704 22.04 -20.88 24.69
C LYS A 704 20.67 -21.47 24.33
N GLN A 705 20.65 -22.58 23.59
CA GLN A 705 19.42 -23.30 23.28
C GLN A 705 18.73 -23.80 24.56
N TYR A 706 19.50 -24.24 25.57
CA TYR A 706 18.96 -24.61 26.87
C TYR A 706 18.24 -23.43 27.54
N VAL A 707 18.92 -22.28 27.67
CA VAL A 707 18.33 -21.07 28.28
C VAL A 707 17.11 -20.56 27.49
N ASP A 708 17.17 -20.50 26.17
CA ASP A 708 16.06 -20.06 25.32
C ASP A 708 14.80 -20.95 25.54
N LEU A 709 14.96 -22.29 25.54
CA LEU A 709 13.87 -23.24 25.79
C LEU A 709 13.38 -23.21 27.24
N LEU A 710 14.28 -23.01 28.19
CA LEU A 710 13.95 -22.92 29.62
C LEU A 710 13.08 -21.68 29.91
N ILE A 711 13.39 -20.55 29.27
CA ILE A 711 12.58 -19.32 29.32
C ILE A 711 11.21 -19.55 28.67
N GLU A 712 11.18 -20.11 27.45
CA GLU A 712 9.92 -20.40 26.73
C GLU A 712 9.02 -21.38 27.50
N ARG A 713 9.61 -22.37 28.20
CA ARG A 713 8.85 -23.32 29.03
C ARG A 713 8.38 -22.73 30.36
N ARG A 714 9.14 -21.83 30.99
CA ARG A 714 8.83 -21.25 32.29
C ARG A 714 7.88 -20.04 32.21
N PHE A 715 7.99 -19.21 31.19
CA PHE A 715 7.31 -17.90 31.11
C PHE A 715 6.29 -17.78 29.98
N ALA A 716 6.46 -18.49 28.85
CA ALA A 716 5.49 -18.47 27.75
C ALA A 716 4.45 -19.58 27.90
N THR A 717 4.92 -20.83 27.94
CA THR A 717 4.07 -22.03 27.90
C THR A 717 2.95 -22.06 28.96
N PRO A 718 3.17 -21.71 30.24
CA PRO A 718 2.16 -21.92 31.28
C PRO A 718 0.93 -21.01 31.17
N ILE A 719 1.07 -19.86 30.52
CA ILE A 719 0.02 -18.84 30.37
C ILE A 719 -0.54 -18.73 28.94
N PHE A 720 -0.05 -19.54 28.00
CA PHE A 720 -0.36 -19.44 26.57
C PHE A 720 -1.87 -19.42 26.26
N GLU A 721 -2.66 -20.26 26.93
CA GLU A 721 -4.10 -20.35 26.71
C GLU A 721 -4.83 -19.11 27.25
N GLN A 722 -4.43 -18.62 28.42
CA GLN A 722 -4.94 -17.38 29.01
C GLN A 722 -4.65 -16.17 28.12
N VAL A 723 -3.42 -16.07 27.58
CA VAL A 723 -3.04 -15.02 26.60
C VAL A 723 -3.86 -15.15 25.32
N LYS A 724 -4.14 -16.37 24.85
CA LYS A 724 -4.95 -16.65 23.66
C LYS A 724 -6.41 -16.21 23.82
N GLN A 725 -7.06 -16.51 24.94
CA GLN A 725 -8.44 -16.08 25.18
C GLN A 725 -8.55 -14.57 25.39
N PHE A 726 -7.63 -13.97 26.15
CA PHE A 726 -7.52 -12.50 26.23
C PHE A 726 -7.34 -11.87 24.83
N SER A 727 -6.45 -12.44 23.99
CA SER A 727 -6.22 -11.95 22.63
C SER A 727 -7.48 -12.03 21.76
N ARG A 728 -8.30 -13.07 21.94
CA ARG A 728 -9.58 -13.24 21.24
C ARG A 728 -10.55 -12.12 21.62
N GLY A 729 -10.90 -12.01 22.90
CA GLY A 729 -11.83 -10.97 23.36
C GLY A 729 -11.35 -9.54 23.10
N PHE A 730 -10.03 -9.29 23.10
CA PHE A 730 -9.48 -8.00 22.69
C PHE A 730 -9.67 -7.75 21.18
N THR A 731 -9.51 -8.77 20.34
CA THR A 731 -9.64 -8.66 18.87
C THR A 731 -11.08 -8.49 18.42
N ASP A 732 -12.04 -9.07 19.15
CA ASP A 732 -13.47 -8.87 18.90
C ASP A 732 -13.82 -7.38 18.77
N MET A 733 -13.13 -6.48 19.49
CA MET A 733 -13.39 -5.03 19.51
C MET A 733 -12.67 -4.24 18.40
N LEU A 734 -11.99 -4.90 17.44
CA LEU A 734 -11.24 -4.24 16.36
C LEU A 734 -11.99 -4.32 15.01
N SER A 735 -11.92 -3.24 14.22
CA SER A 735 -12.57 -3.15 12.90
C SER A 735 -11.86 -3.92 11.77
N ASP A 736 -10.63 -4.38 12.00
CA ASP A 736 -9.83 -5.14 11.03
C ASP A 736 -9.52 -6.54 11.59
N SER A 737 -10.26 -7.54 11.11
CA SER A 737 -10.18 -8.93 11.57
C SER A 737 -8.95 -9.69 11.05
N VAL A 738 -8.08 -9.09 10.24
CA VAL A 738 -7.06 -9.82 9.48
C VAL A 738 -5.95 -10.40 10.37
N GLN A 739 -5.56 -9.74 11.47
CA GLN A 739 -4.61 -10.30 12.46
C GLN A 739 -4.85 -9.79 13.90
N PRO A 740 -5.23 -10.66 14.87
CA PRO A 740 -5.33 -10.35 16.31
C PRO A 740 -4.14 -9.59 16.90
N ARG A 741 -2.93 -10.07 16.60
CA ARG A 741 -1.66 -9.55 17.15
C ARG A 741 -1.24 -8.20 16.57
N SER A 742 -1.98 -7.70 15.57
CA SER A 742 -1.64 -6.47 14.85
C SER A 742 -1.77 -5.21 15.71
N PHE A 743 -2.53 -5.21 16.80
CA PHE A 743 -2.61 -4.09 17.73
C PHE A 743 -1.32 -3.96 18.54
N PHE A 744 -1.03 -4.95 19.39
CA PHE A 744 0.11 -4.94 20.31
C PHE A 744 1.46 -4.84 19.58
N LYS A 745 1.58 -5.42 18.38
CA LYS A 745 2.80 -5.32 17.56
C LYS A 745 3.14 -3.89 17.13
N ARG A 746 2.16 -2.96 17.06
CA ARG A 746 2.38 -1.54 16.69
C ARG A 746 3.03 -0.74 17.82
N LEU A 747 2.71 -1.09 19.06
CA LEU A 747 3.13 -0.41 20.27
C LEU A 747 4.48 -0.92 20.79
N CYS A 748 5.09 -0.16 21.69
CA CYS A 748 6.02 -0.65 22.70
C CYS A 748 5.26 -0.81 24.04
N LEU A 749 5.85 -1.48 25.03
CA LEU A 749 5.21 -1.71 26.33
C LEU A 749 4.83 -0.38 27.00
N GLU A 750 5.74 0.58 26.90
CA GLU A 750 5.67 1.92 27.47
C GLU A 750 4.54 2.75 26.83
N ASP A 751 4.18 2.46 25.56
CA ASP A 751 3.02 3.09 24.93
C ASP A 751 1.70 2.52 25.47
N LEU A 752 1.61 1.19 25.65
CA LEU A 752 0.42 0.58 26.25
C LEU A 752 0.25 1.03 27.70
N ASP A 753 1.34 1.11 28.46
CA ASP A 753 1.35 1.66 29.82
C ASP A 753 0.85 3.10 29.84
N GLY A 754 1.31 3.95 28.92
CA GLY A 754 0.83 5.34 28.78
C GLY A 754 -0.64 5.44 28.36
N MET A 755 -1.17 4.45 27.62
CA MET A 755 -2.59 4.39 27.23
C MET A 755 -3.49 3.96 28.39
N LEU A 756 -3.07 2.99 29.23
CA LEU A 756 -3.89 2.43 30.31
C LEU A 756 -3.77 3.19 31.65
N ARG A 757 -2.59 3.70 32.00
CA ARG A 757 -2.35 4.50 33.22
C ARG A 757 -2.44 6.00 32.98
N GLY A 758 -2.21 6.48 31.75
CA GLY A 758 -2.07 7.91 31.48
C GLY A 758 -0.66 8.42 31.83
N GLY A 759 -0.57 9.70 32.23
CA GLY A 759 0.69 10.38 32.50
C GLY A 759 1.49 9.77 33.66
N GLU A 760 2.81 9.72 33.53
CA GLU A 760 3.72 9.20 34.57
C GLU A 760 3.89 10.16 35.76
N ASN A 761 3.78 11.46 35.49
CA ASN A 761 4.07 12.52 36.45
C ASN A 761 2.94 12.67 37.49
N PRO A 762 3.25 13.07 38.74
CA PRO A 762 2.25 13.50 39.71
C PRO A 762 1.36 14.62 39.16
N ILE A 763 0.12 14.70 39.66
CA ILE A 763 -0.90 15.62 39.16
C ILE A 763 -0.43 17.08 39.33
N SER A 764 -0.15 17.75 38.21
CA SER A 764 0.21 19.17 38.21
C SER A 764 -1.02 20.03 38.55
N ILE A 765 -1.08 20.51 39.79
CA ILE A 765 -2.16 21.38 40.27
C ILE A 765 -2.22 22.71 39.51
N ASP A 766 -1.09 23.18 38.95
CA ASP A 766 -1.06 24.38 38.12
C ASP A 766 -1.57 24.13 36.69
N ASP A 767 -1.37 22.92 36.12
CA ASP A 767 -2.02 22.51 34.87
C ASP A 767 -3.53 22.29 35.07
N TRP A 768 -3.91 21.67 36.19
CA TRP A 768 -5.31 21.51 36.61
C TRP A 768 -6.02 22.86 36.70
N LYS A 769 -5.39 23.84 37.36
CA LYS A 769 -5.91 25.20 37.49
C LYS A 769 -6.02 25.91 36.13
N ALA A 770 -5.01 25.78 35.27
CA ALA A 770 -5.02 26.40 33.93
C ALA A 770 -6.15 25.90 33.03
N HIS A 771 -6.60 24.66 33.23
CA HIS A 771 -7.69 24.02 32.47
C HIS A 771 -9.06 24.07 33.18
N THR A 772 -9.20 24.87 34.25
CA THR A 772 -10.44 25.04 35.02
C THR A 772 -11.09 26.41 34.79
N GLU A 773 -12.38 26.41 34.43
CA GLU A 773 -13.24 27.60 34.33
C GLU A 773 -14.18 27.71 35.55
N TYR A 774 -14.66 28.93 35.83
CA TYR A 774 -15.38 29.26 37.07
C TYR A 774 -16.75 29.90 36.78
N ASN A 775 -17.82 29.35 37.35
CA ASN A 775 -19.20 29.80 37.11
C ASN A 775 -19.88 30.17 38.44
N GLY A 776 -20.19 31.46 38.63
CA GLY A 776 -20.72 31.99 39.90
C GLY A 776 -19.65 32.30 40.96
N PHE A 777 -18.38 32.05 40.65
CA PHE A 777 -17.19 32.55 41.33
C PHE A 777 -16.29 33.30 40.34
N LYS A 778 -15.40 34.16 40.86
CA LYS A 778 -14.25 34.69 40.13
C LYS A 778 -12.99 33.97 40.59
N GLU A 779 -11.95 33.94 39.75
CA GLU A 779 -10.65 33.37 40.15
C GLU A 779 -10.05 34.07 41.40
N THR A 780 -10.42 35.34 41.62
CA THR A 780 -10.04 36.15 42.79
C THR A 780 -10.91 35.94 44.03
N ASP A 781 -11.96 35.09 43.98
CA ASP A 781 -12.74 34.76 45.18
C ASP A 781 -11.92 33.88 46.14
N ARG A 782 -12.03 34.16 47.45
CA ARG A 782 -11.28 33.46 48.49
C ARG A 782 -11.49 31.94 48.47
N GLN A 783 -12.68 31.47 48.13
CA GLN A 783 -12.98 30.04 48.02
C GLN A 783 -12.18 29.33 46.92
N ILE A 784 -11.87 30.02 45.80
CA ILE A 784 -11.05 29.45 44.72
C ILE A 784 -9.57 29.41 45.12
N ASP A 785 -9.07 30.48 45.74
CA ASP A 785 -7.74 30.51 46.35
C ASP A 785 -7.56 29.40 47.41
N TRP A 786 -8.57 29.19 48.26
CA TRP A 786 -8.58 28.13 49.26
C TRP A 786 -8.59 26.73 48.63
N PHE A 787 -9.44 26.48 47.62
CA PHE A 787 -9.51 25.19 46.92
C PHE A 787 -8.14 24.73 46.41
N TRP A 788 -7.45 25.58 45.64
CA TRP A 788 -6.14 25.26 45.09
C TRP A 788 -5.06 25.15 46.17
N LYS A 789 -5.11 25.97 47.23
CA LYS A 789 -4.21 25.85 48.39
C LYS A 789 -4.44 24.60 49.23
N ILE A 790 -5.64 24.03 49.22
CA ILE A 790 -5.94 22.74 49.88
C ILE A 790 -5.42 21.60 49.02
N LEU A 791 -5.69 21.58 47.71
CA LEU A 791 -5.16 20.57 46.79
C LEU A 791 -3.62 20.48 46.82
N LYS A 792 -2.91 21.62 46.87
CA LYS A 792 -1.44 21.64 47.01
C LYS A 792 -0.90 21.13 48.36
N LYS A 793 -1.76 20.87 49.36
CA LYS A 793 -1.41 20.20 50.63
C LYS A 793 -1.88 18.74 50.70
N MET A 794 -2.70 18.29 49.76
CA MET A 794 -3.21 16.93 49.72
C MET A 794 -2.14 15.97 49.20
N THR A 795 -2.20 14.72 49.64
CA THR A 795 -1.40 13.63 49.07
C THR A 795 -1.83 13.32 47.64
N GLU A 796 -0.98 12.65 46.87
CA GLU A 796 -1.28 12.31 45.47
C GLU A 796 -2.57 11.45 45.35
N GLU A 797 -2.82 10.55 46.31
CA GLU A 797 -4.02 9.70 46.29
C GLU A 797 -5.29 10.45 46.72
N GLU A 798 -5.19 11.42 47.64
CA GLU A 798 -6.28 12.36 47.90
C GLU A 798 -6.59 13.22 46.65
N GLN A 799 -5.56 13.69 45.94
CA GLN A 799 -5.72 14.44 44.69
C GLN A 799 -6.39 13.59 43.59
N ARG A 800 -5.96 12.32 43.43
CA ARG A 800 -6.63 11.35 42.54
C ARG A 800 -8.09 11.12 42.92
N SER A 801 -8.40 11.04 44.21
CA SER A 801 -9.77 10.81 44.69
C SER A 801 -10.67 12.02 44.49
N ILE A 802 -10.16 13.25 44.63
CA ILE A 802 -10.88 14.47 44.23
C ILE A 802 -11.09 14.52 42.71
N LEU A 803 -10.09 14.14 41.91
CA LEU A 803 -10.20 14.09 40.44
C LEU A 803 -11.24 13.06 39.98
N PHE A 804 -11.26 11.89 40.62
CA PHE A 804 -12.25 10.84 40.37
C PHE A 804 -13.65 11.31 40.75
N PHE A 805 -13.84 11.89 41.94
CA PHE A 805 -15.14 12.46 42.33
C PHE A 805 -15.66 13.52 41.35
N TRP A 806 -14.78 14.38 40.82
CA TRP A 806 -15.14 15.45 39.88
C TRP A 806 -15.42 14.92 38.46
N THR A 807 -14.70 13.89 38.00
CA THR A 807 -14.65 13.54 36.56
C THR A 807 -14.91 12.08 36.20
N SER A 808 -14.99 11.18 37.18
CA SER A 808 -14.88 9.72 37.04
C SER A 808 -13.57 9.21 36.40
N ASN A 809 -12.51 10.04 36.32
CA ASN A 809 -11.17 9.60 35.91
C ASN A 809 -10.25 9.64 37.13
N LYS A 810 -9.64 8.52 37.53
CA LYS A 810 -8.66 8.51 38.65
C LYS A 810 -7.24 8.86 38.19
N PHE A 811 -7.01 8.91 36.88
CA PHE A 811 -5.73 9.23 36.24
C PHE A 811 -5.94 10.29 35.13
N VAL A 812 -4.87 11.02 34.79
CA VAL A 812 -4.88 12.07 33.77
C VAL A 812 -4.23 11.51 32.48
N PRO A 813 -4.76 11.81 31.28
CA PRO A 813 -4.10 11.47 30.01
C PRO A 813 -2.63 11.94 29.93
N VAL A 814 -1.83 11.31 29.08
CA VAL A 814 -0.40 11.67 28.86
C VAL A 814 -0.24 13.12 28.42
N GLU A 815 -1.25 13.69 27.76
CA GLU A 815 -1.32 15.09 27.35
C GLU A 815 -1.38 16.10 28.50
N GLY A 816 -1.74 15.69 29.73
CA GLY A 816 -2.18 16.58 30.80
C GLY A 816 -3.68 16.89 30.74
N PHE A 817 -4.14 17.91 31.45
CA PHE A 817 -5.59 18.20 31.57
C PHE A 817 -6.27 18.60 30.26
N ARG A 818 -5.51 19.13 29.28
CA ARG A 818 -5.95 19.33 27.88
C ARG A 818 -6.32 18.05 27.12
N GLY A 819 -5.97 16.86 27.65
CA GLY A 819 -6.32 15.56 27.05
C GLY A 819 -7.73 15.07 27.42
N LEU A 820 -8.42 15.74 28.34
CA LEU A 820 -9.81 15.45 28.68
C LEU A 820 -10.75 15.91 27.56
N SER A 821 -11.90 15.24 27.40
CA SER A 821 -12.89 15.58 26.37
C SER A 821 -13.61 16.92 26.59
N SER A 822 -13.45 17.53 27.77
CA SER A 822 -13.99 18.84 28.12
C SER A 822 -13.01 19.56 29.06
N LYS A 823 -13.09 20.90 29.09
CA LYS A 823 -12.56 21.68 30.21
C LYS A 823 -13.25 21.31 31.52
N LEU A 824 -12.59 21.64 32.61
CA LEU A 824 -13.09 21.46 33.96
C LEU A 824 -13.86 22.69 34.44
N TYR A 825 -14.91 22.49 35.21
CA TYR A 825 -15.81 23.55 35.66
C TYR A 825 -16.03 23.55 37.17
N ILE A 826 -15.74 24.67 37.83
CA ILE A 826 -16.14 24.90 39.24
C ILE A 826 -17.35 25.83 39.27
N TYR A 827 -18.49 25.28 39.70
CA TYR A 827 -19.76 25.98 39.83
C TYR A 827 -20.02 26.37 41.30
N ARG A 828 -20.67 27.51 41.50
CA ARG A 828 -21.17 27.91 42.82
C ARG A 828 -22.48 27.19 43.16
N LEU A 829 -22.48 26.43 44.25
CA LEU A 829 -23.71 26.02 44.93
C LEU A 829 -24.28 27.21 45.71
N TYR A 830 -25.59 27.44 45.59
CA TYR A 830 -26.30 28.55 46.25
C TYR A 830 -27.04 28.13 47.52
N GLU A 831 -27.00 26.84 47.85
CA GLU A 831 -27.58 26.25 49.05
C GLU A 831 -26.70 26.47 50.29
N ALA A 832 -26.99 25.77 51.40
CA ALA A 832 -26.33 25.96 52.68
C ALA A 832 -24.79 25.81 52.60
N ASN A 833 -24.08 26.78 53.21
CA ASN A 833 -22.62 26.97 53.05
C ASN A 833 -21.74 25.93 53.78
N ASP A 834 -22.35 24.88 54.32
CA ASP A 834 -21.76 23.81 55.11
C ASP A 834 -21.98 22.40 54.50
N ARG A 835 -22.80 22.27 53.44
CA ARG A 835 -22.97 21.03 52.67
C ARG A 835 -21.65 20.49 52.12
N LEU A 836 -21.63 19.23 51.69
CA LEU A 836 -20.54 18.68 50.89
C LEU A 836 -20.56 19.30 49.48
N PRO A 837 -19.42 19.34 48.76
CA PRO A 837 -19.40 19.52 47.32
C PRO A 837 -20.23 18.45 46.61
N LEU A 838 -20.84 18.81 45.48
CA LEU A 838 -21.53 17.88 44.58
C LEU A 838 -20.79 17.82 43.25
N SER A 839 -20.85 16.70 42.52
CA SER A 839 -20.26 16.58 41.19
C SER A 839 -21.29 16.14 40.15
N HIS A 840 -21.06 16.55 38.90
CA HIS A 840 -21.74 16.01 37.73
C HIS A 840 -20.65 15.58 36.74
N THR A 841 -20.17 14.36 36.93
CA THR A 841 -18.98 13.82 36.24
C THR A 841 -19.17 13.73 34.72
N CYS A 842 -20.40 13.50 34.25
CA CYS A 842 -20.76 13.58 32.82
C CYS A 842 -20.45 14.95 32.19
N PHE A 843 -20.45 16.03 32.97
CA PHE A 843 -20.23 17.41 32.51
C PHE A 843 -18.94 18.05 33.08
N TYR A 844 -18.02 17.26 33.64
CA TYR A 844 -16.76 17.73 34.25
C TYR A 844 -16.97 18.89 35.24
N ARG A 845 -18.08 18.86 36.00
CA ARG A 845 -18.54 19.94 36.87
C ARG A 845 -18.44 19.57 38.35
N LEU A 846 -17.80 20.44 39.14
CA LEU A 846 -17.75 20.41 40.60
C LEU A 846 -18.51 21.61 41.16
N CYS A 847 -19.57 21.36 41.91
CA CYS A 847 -20.40 22.37 42.55
C CYS A 847 -19.96 22.55 44.01
N ILE A 848 -19.36 23.70 44.35
CA ILE A 848 -18.87 24.00 45.71
C ILE A 848 -19.74 25.07 46.40
N PRO A 849 -20.13 24.88 47.68
CA PRO A 849 -20.72 25.94 48.51
C PRO A 849 -19.76 27.12 48.74
N ARG A 850 -20.30 28.29 49.09
CA ARG A 850 -19.50 29.47 49.48
C ARG A 850 -19.05 29.36 50.94
N TYR A 851 -18.16 28.40 51.21
CA TYR A 851 -17.68 28.09 52.58
C TYR A 851 -17.22 29.33 53.35
N PRO A 852 -17.56 29.46 54.65
CA PRO A 852 -17.15 30.60 55.47
C PRO A 852 -15.66 30.58 55.85
N THR A 853 -15.02 29.41 55.94
CA THR A 853 -13.62 29.25 56.35
C THR A 853 -12.87 28.22 55.51
N MET A 854 -11.55 28.42 55.36
CA MET A 854 -10.66 27.47 54.70
C MET A 854 -10.64 26.10 55.41
N THR A 855 -10.72 26.08 56.74
CA THR A 855 -10.68 24.84 57.54
C THR A 855 -11.90 23.96 57.29
N LEU A 856 -13.12 24.54 57.21
CA LEU A 856 -14.32 23.77 56.87
C LEU A 856 -14.25 23.24 55.45
N MET A 857 -13.74 24.03 54.51
CA MET A 857 -13.51 23.62 53.13
C MET A 857 -12.49 22.47 53.04
N GLU A 858 -11.38 22.53 53.79
CA GLU A 858 -10.39 21.45 53.86
C GLU A 858 -10.99 20.17 54.46
N GLN A 859 -11.81 20.29 55.51
CA GLN A 859 -12.54 19.16 56.10
C GLN A 859 -13.54 18.52 55.12
N ARG A 860 -14.34 19.31 54.39
CA ARG A 860 -15.30 18.78 53.40
C ARG A 860 -14.60 18.13 52.21
N LEU A 861 -13.48 18.68 51.74
CA LEU A 861 -12.69 18.06 50.67
C LEU A 861 -12.00 16.76 51.13
N ARG A 862 -11.42 16.71 52.33
CA ARG A 862 -10.81 15.47 52.88
C ARG A 862 -11.83 14.38 53.23
N LEU A 863 -13.12 14.71 53.37
CA LEU A 863 -14.20 13.71 53.45
C LEU A 863 -14.48 13.08 52.08
N ILE A 864 -14.54 13.88 51.00
CA ILE A 864 -14.72 13.37 49.63
C ILE A 864 -13.51 12.58 49.13
N ALA A 865 -12.30 12.93 49.59
CA ALA A 865 -11.07 12.24 49.21
C ALA A 865 -10.96 10.79 49.75
N GLN A 866 -11.96 10.28 50.48
CA GLN A 866 -12.03 8.90 50.95
C GLN A 866 -12.68 8.02 49.86
N ASP A 867 -12.08 6.86 49.52
CA ASP A 867 -12.48 6.08 48.33
C ASP A 867 -13.96 5.64 48.28
N HIS A 868 -14.61 5.47 49.44
CA HIS A 868 -16.03 5.13 49.54
C HIS A 868 -16.99 6.33 49.37
N VAL A 869 -16.46 7.56 49.42
CA VAL A 869 -17.21 8.80 49.17
C VAL A 869 -16.95 9.30 47.75
N SER A 870 -15.73 9.18 47.24
CA SER A 870 -15.36 9.62 45.88
C SER A 870 -16.13 8.89 44.76
N SER A 871 -16.61 7.67 45.05
CA SER A 871 -17.43 6.79 44.19
C SER A 871 -18.95 6.91 44.43
N SER A 872 -19.41 7.87 45.23
CA SER A 872 -20.83 7.98 45.66
C SER A 872 -21.58 9.22 45.15
N PHE A 873 -20.89 10.09 44.39
CA PHE A 873 -21.38 11.33 43.76
C PHE A 873 -22.28 12.28 44.61
N GLY A 874 -22.25 12.15 45.94
CA GLY A 874 -22.85 13.13 46.85
C GLY A 874 -24.28 12.87 47.33
N LYS A 875 -24.80 11.62 47.25
CA LYS A 875 -26.06 11.24 47.93
C LYS A 875 -25.81 10.87 49.41
N TRP A 876 -25.58 11.88 50.26
CA TRP A 876 -25.46 11.75 51.73
C TRP A 876 -26.11 12.94 52.46
#